data_AF-A0A916H8H0-F1
#
_entry.id   AF-A0A916H8H0-F1
#
_cell.length_a   1.000
_cell.length_b   1.000
_cell.length_c   1.000
_cell.angle_alpha   90.00
_cell.angle_beta   90.00
_cell.angle_gamma   90.00
#
_symmetry.space_group_name_H-M   'P 1'
#
loop_
_entity.id
_entity.type
_entity.pdbx_description
1 polymer ?
#
loop_
_entity_poly.entity_id
_entity_poly.type
_entity_poly.pdbx_seq_one_letter_code
_entity_poly.pdbx_strand_id
1 'polypeptide(L)'
;MRLIALFISCIFTFSLFAQRGKNGNKTVSITESVNAYTTLTINASIGATSLSVTNSNLSANFGNNLSAGDLLLIIQMQGASMNATCANPPFCTFGLPVDTSWGSILNYNNCGNYEFLEVASVPNNTTINLNCALTKNYTASGKVQVIRVPRFNTLTVNNGGTINSPAWNGSTGGVVAIEVLGNTVINNGGSINVSALGFRGGTTESQSTFGAGQFARGDASEGAEKGEGIAGDTSVYSALGGKYCRGAAANGGGGGNAHNAGGGGGANAGLGPWSGLGNPDNNTNNYITAWNLEGANFANHVSSGGGRGGYTFSNTNANELTLAPGSGGWGGDSRRNVGGMGGRPLDYNTGRIFMGGGGGAGDANDPYPGAGGNGAGIVYMLTYANISGAGQILANGANGLNSFGNNFTGGNDGAGGGGAGGTIILSSTGTVSGITINANGGNGGNQVLGINSNNQAEGPGGGGGGGYTAVSNGSPTQTVNGGNNGTSNSNHITNFPPNGATRGGIGLASQPFTAFNLVKSNDTTICEGTSATLTASLIGNPPGGLTITWFDAQFGGNVLGIGNTYTTPILNNNTTYYVGVCPGTFRLPIVITVVQCLSPIADFSSSDSSFCEGSCIDFTNLSVNSNSWQWYFPGGNPSTSIAQHPTNICYNTPGTYTVSLVAYDGNGASDSIAKVMFITVFENPMVDAGNNQTSCNGDSVSIQATASGGTLPYSFFWNNGLGSGSSHLVAPATTTTYTVTLTDANGCTSTDSVIVTVGEYPTVLFEFDTLYNACLPSCVTFTNQSSISSGSITQYLWNFGDGNTSSQTNPVYCYLNAGNYSVSLTAVSNLGCSASYIHPLFINIAAQVNAAFITDGNNPFKPNIPINVTDQSSGGDIIYYLLSTGDTLTQTNPVLNFTEDGVYTICQIVRNSLKGCEDSACTLIEVIGELIIPNVFTPNGDGNNDIFYIRGLYGKNNKMEIFTRWGQMVYYNETYGNDWDGRTSSGLEVSAGTYYFILKTTDGKEYTGSFTLLR
;
A
#
# COMPACT_ATOMS: atom_id res chain seq x y z
N MET A 1 -8.37 -62.87 -19.88
CA MET A 1 -9.62 -63.29 -19.20
C MET A 1 -10.42 -62.02 -18.85
N ARG A 2 -11.74 -62.11 -18.58
CA ARG A 2 -12.66 -60.95 -18.67
C ARG A 2 -12.42 -59.83 -17.65
N LEU A 3 -12.70 -58.59 -18.08
CA LEU A 3 -12.83 -57.38 -17.26
C LEU A 3 -13.76 -57.58 -16.05
N ILE A 4 -13.33 -57.14 -14.87
CA ILE A 4 -14.20 -56.54 -13.83
C ILE A 4 -13.43 -55.34 -13.24
N ALA A 5 -13.64 -54.15 -13.81
CA ALA A 5 -13.21 -52.90 -13.21
C ALA A 5 -14.38 -52.35 -12.39
N LEU A 6 -14.39 -52.62 -11.08
CA LEU A 6 -15.46 -52.20 -10.18
C LEU A 6 -15.27 -50.73 -9.76
N PHE A 7 -15.45 -49.79 -10.70
CA PHE A 7 -15.55 -48.37 -10.37
C PHE A 7 -16.88 -48.10 -9.65
N ILE A 8 -16.88 -48.22 -8.33
CA ILE A 8 -17.96 -47.70 -7.47
C ILE A 8 -17.82 -46.17 -7.46
N SER A 9 -18.35 -45.55 -8.52
CA SER A 9 -18.62 -44.12 -8.55
C SER A 9 -19.86 -43.83 -7.70
N CYS A 10 -19.70 -43.92 -6.37
CA CYS A 10 -20.68 -43.39 -5.42
C CYS A 10 -20.61 -41.86 -5.43
N ILE A 11 -21.05 -41.25 -6.53
CA ILE A 11 -21.45 -39.84 -6.53
C ILE A 11 -22.77 -39.78 -5.76
N PHE A 12 -22.67 -39.79 -4.43
CA PHE A 12 -23.71 -39.23 -3.60
C PHE A 12 -23.77 -37.73 -3.92
N THR A 13 -24.70 -37.36 -4.81
CA THR A 13 -25.21 -36.00 -4.87
C THR A 13 -25.93 -35.72 -3.55
N PHE A 14 -25.16 -35.34 -2.54
CA PHE A 14 -25.68 -34.68 -1.35
C PHE A 14 -26.27 -33.35 -1.78
N SER A 15 -27.52 -33.39 -2.24
CA SER A 15 -28.47 -32.29 -2.21
C SER A 15 -28.79 -31.97 -0.75
N LEU A 16 -27.75 -31.53 -0.02
CA LEU A 16 -27.87 -31.03 1.34
C LEU A 16 -28.96 -29.96 1.34
N PHE A 17 -29.86 -30.06 2.31
CA PHE A 17 -31.01 -29.17 2.48
C PHE A 17 -30.54 -27.76 2.85
N ALA A 18 -30.04 -27.04 1.85
CA ALA A 18 -29.52 -25.68 1.96
C ALA A 18 -30.68 -24.74 2.30
N GLN A 19 -30.84 -24.50 3.60
CA GLN A 19 -31.92 -23.69 4.19
C GLN A 19 -31.90 -22.29 3.59
N ARG A 20 -30.75 -21.62 3.64
CA ARG A 20 -30.43 -20.46 2.80
C ARG A 20 -30.07 -20.92 1.40
N GLY A 21 -30.52 -20.19 0.38
CA GLY A 21 -30.32 -20.58 -1.01
C GLY A 21 -31.32 -21.62 -1.55
N LYS A 22 -32.30 -22.09 -0.74
CA LYS A 22 -33.29 -23.10 -1.16
C LYS A 22 -34.10 -22.74 -2.41
N ASN A 23 -34.21 -21.45 -2.74
CA ASN A 23 -34.89 -20.98 -3.96
C ASN A 23 -33.97 -20.84 -5.18
N GLY A 24 -32.73 -21.33 -5.10
CA GLY A 24 -31.77 -21.34 -6.20
C GLY A 24 -31.28 -19.94 -6.59
N ASN A 25 -30.65 -19.84 -7.77
CA ASN A 25 -30.26 -18.55 -8.34
C ASN A 25 -31.48 -17.86 -8.98
N LYS A 26 -31.65 -16.55 -8.74
CA LYS A 26 -32.72 -15.76 -9.34
C LYS A 26 -32.16 -14.71 -10.29
N THR A 27 -32.67 -14.71 -11.52
CA THR A 27 -32.44 -13.66 -12.50
C THR A 27 -33.78 -12.98 -12.81
N VAL A 28 -33.82 -11.66 -12.72
CA VAL A 28 -35.00 -10.82 -12.96
C VAL A 28 -34.75 -10.00 -14.22
N SER A 29 -35.55 -10.21 -15.26
CA SER A 29 -35.45 -9.49 -16.55
C SER A 29 -36.76 -8.82 -16.99
N ILE A 30 -37.83 -8.94 -16.19
CA ILE A 30 -39.12 -8.26 -16.34
C ILE A 30 -39.58 -7.76 -14.97
N THR A 31 -40.75 -7.10 -14.89
CA THR A 31 -41.37 -6.74 -13.61
C THR A 31 -42.02 -7.94 -12.94
N GLU A 32 -41.67 -8.24 -11.70
CA GLU A 32 -42.28 -9.32 -10.89
C GLU A 32 -42.27 -9.05 -9.37
N SER A 33 -43.21 -9.67 -8.66
CA SER A 33 -43.21 -9.73 -7.19
C SER A 33 -42.53 -11.01 -6.73
N VAL A 34 -41.66 -10.94 -5.73
CA VAL A 34 -40.90 -12.10 -5.21
C VAL A 34 -41.39 -12.61 -3.85
N ASN A 35 -42.31 -11.89 -3.22
CA ASN A 35 -42.89 -12.23 -1.91
C ASN A 35 -44.32 -12.78 -2.05
N ALA A 36 -44.78 -13.45 -0.99
CA ALA A 36 -46.17 -13.82 -0.75
C ALA A 36 -46.61 -13.31 0.62
N TYR A 37 -47.89 -12.97 0.79
CA TYR A 37 -48.38 -12.20 1.93
C TYR A 37 -49.61 -12.84 2.58
N THR A 38 -49.69 -12.77 3.91
CA THR A 38 -50.88 -13.10 4.71
C THR A 38 -50.92 -12.19 5.94
N THR A 39 -51.96 -12.30 6.76
CA THR A 39 -52.14 -11.50 7.98
C THR A 39 -52.35 -12.38 9.19
N LEU A 40 -51.95 -11.92 10.37
CA LEU A 40 -52.37 -12.56 11.62
C LEU A 40 -53.89 -12.45 11.79
N THR A 41 -54.55 -13.52 12.24
CA THR A 41 -55.96 -13.49 12.68
C THR A 41 -56.11 -13.27 14.19
N ILE A 42 -55.07 -13.55 14.96
CA ILE A 42 -55.03 -13.39 16.43
C ILE A 42 -53.74 -12.65 16.79
N ASN A 43 -53.77 -11.83 17.84
CA ASN A 43 -52.58 -11.17 18.39
C ASN A 43 -51.54 -12.22 18.84
N ALA A 44 -50.26 -11.97 18.57
CA ALA A 44 -49.17 -12.83 18.98
C ALA A 44 -48.29 -12.11 20.01
N SER A 45 -48.06 -12.73 21.17
CA SER A 45 -47.22 -12.17 22.23
C SER A 45 -45.76 -12.55 22.04
N ILE A 46 -44.86 -11.83 22.71
CA ILE A 46 -43.52 -12.31 23.02
C ILE A 46 -43.60 -13.73 23.62
N GLY A 47 -42.66 -14.60 23.26
CA GLY A 47 -42.65 -16.00 23.67
C GLY A 47 -43.54 -16.94 22.83
N ALA A 48 -44.39 -16.43 21.93
CA ALA A 48 -45.22 -17.29 21.08
C ALA A 48 -44.37 -18.08 20.07
N THR A 49 -44.60 -19.38 19.98
CA THR A 49 -43.94 -20.31 19.03
C THR A 49 -44.82 -20.68 17.84
N SER A 50 -46.02 -20.09 17.72
CA SER A 50 -46.92 -20.28 16.60
C SER A 50 -47.69 -19.01 16.25
N LEU A 51 -48.02 -18.85 14.97
CA LEU A 51 -48.81 -17.75 14.42
C LEU A 51 -50.13 -18.28 13.86
N SER A 52 -51.24 -17.66 14.24
CA SER A 52 -52.54 -17.83 13.60
C SER A 52 -52.68 -16.83 12.45
N VAL A 53 -52.84 -17.30 11.22
CA VAL A 53 -52.88 -16.50 9.99
C VAL A 53 -54.15 -16.77 9.17
N THR A 54 -54.53 -15.81 8.34
CA THR A 54 -55.71 -15.92 7.46
C THR A 54 -55.57 -17.06 6.45
N ASN A 55 -54.37 -17.24 5.92
CA ASN A 55 -54.01 -18.34 5.02
C ASN A 55 -52.50 -18.59 5.06
N SER A 56 -52.06 -19.82 5.32
CA SER A 56 -50.66 -20.23 5.22
C SER A 56 -50.26 -20.73 3.83
N ASN A 57 -51.19 -20.75 2.85
CA ASN A 57 -50.90 -21.08 1.46
C ASN A 57 -50.12 -19.98 0.72
N LEU A 58 -48.86 -19.79 1.11
CA LEU A 58 -47.95 -18.75 0.59
C LEU A 58 -47.13 -19.26 -0.61
N SER A 59 -47.81 -19.89 -1.58
CA SER A 59 -47.16 -20.51 -2.76
C SER A 59 -46.88 -19.58 -3.93
N ALA A 60 -47.56 -18.42 -3.99
CA ALA A 60 -47.35 -17.41 -5.03
C ALA A 60 -45.87 -16.98 -5.08
N ASN A 61 -45.24 -17.11 -6.25
CA ASN A 61 -43.82 -16.77 -6.52
C ASN A 61 -42.76 -17.75 -5.97
N PHE A 62 -43.16 -18.86 -5.30
CA PHE A 62 -42.22 -19.84 -4.72
C PHE A 62 -42.29 -21.25 -5.34
N GLY A 63 -43.30 -21.56 -6.15
CA GLY A 63 -43.48 -22.85 -6.82
C GLY A 63 -43.95 -24.00 -5.91
N ASN A 64 -43.77 -23.89 -4.59
CA ASN A 64 -44.31 -24.78 -3.58
C ASN A 64 -45.04 -23.99 -2.47
N ASN A 65 -45.84 -24.67 -1.65
CA ASN A 65 -46.42 -24.03 -0.47
C ASN A 65 -45.37 -23.80 0.65
N LEU A 66 -45.72 -22.97 1.63
CA LEU A 66 -44.96 -22.75 2.85
C LEU A 66 -44.68 -24.08 3.57
N SER A 67 -43.44 -24.22 4.03
CA SER A 67 -42.82 -25.47 4.47
C SER A 67 -41.76 -25.18 5.54
N ALA A 68 -41.28 -26.22 6.22
CA ALA A 68 -40.17 -26.09 7.15
C ALA A 68 -38.93 -25.44 6.47
N GLY A 69 -38.25 -24.57 7.21
CA GLY A 69 -37.09 -23.81 6.72
C GLY A 69 -37.41 -22.66 5.77
N ASP A 70 -38.68 -22.38 5.44
CA ASP A 70 -39.01 -21.09 4.82
C ASP A 70 -38.77 -19.94 5.80
N LEU A 71 -38.43 -18.77 5.25
CA LEU A 71 -38.26 -17.54 6.01
C LEU A 71 -39.53 -16.70 5.92
N LEU A 72 -39.92 -16.11 7.05
CA LEU A 72 -40.98 -15.14 7.17
C LEU A 72 -40.41 -13.81 7.68
N LEU A 73 -40.97 -12.70 7.23
CA LEU A 73 -40.90 -11.41 7.90
C LEU A 73 -42.28 -11.12 8.49
N ILE A 74 -42.37 -11.05 9.81
CA ILE A 74 -43.56 -10.53 10.50
C ILE A 74 -43.36 -9.03 10.73
N ILE A 75 -44.37 -8.23 10.38
CA ILE A 75 -44.32 -6.78 10.57
C ILE A 75 -45.69 -6.22 10.95
N GLN A 76 -45.71 -5.47 12.06
CA GLN A 76 -46.90 -4.75 12.48
C GLN A 76 -46.92 -3.38 11.82
N MET A 77 -47.57 -3.27 10.66
CA MET A 77 -47.74 -1.99 9.96
C MET A 77 -48.70 -1.05 10.69
N GLN A 78 -49.56 -1.58 11.58
CA GLN A 78 -50.67 -0.86 12.18
C GLN A 78 -50.78 -1.07 13.72
N GLY A 79 -51.27 -0.14 14.54
CA GLY A 79 -51.45 -0.29 16.00
C GLY A 79 -51.24 0.94 16.91
N ALA A 80 -50.57 2.03 16.51
CA ALA A 80 -50.25 3.16 17.40
C ALA A 80 -51.44 4.07 17.77
N SER A 81 -51.37 4.63 18.99
CA SER A 81 -52.26 5.67 19.53
C SER A 81 -51.64 7.05 19.46
N MET A 82 -52.46 8.07 19.21
CA MET A 82 -52.03 9.43 18.84
C MET A 82 -52.89 10.47 19.53
N ASN A 83 -52.35 11.68 19.73
CA ASN A 83 -53.09 12.80 20.27
C ASN A 83 -54.05 13.35 19.21
N ALA A 84 -55.35 13.13 19.42
CA ALA A 84 -56.46 13.69 18.65
C ALA A 84 -57.33 14.63 19.50
N THR A 85 -56.79 15.17 20.59
CA THR A 85 -57.39 16.26 21.35
C THR A 85 -56.67 17.56 21.00
N CYS A 86 -57.38 18.52 20.42
CA CYS A 86 -56.85 19.87 20.21
C CYS A 86 -56.90 20.62 21.54
N ALA A 87 -55.94 21.51 21.80
CA ALA A 87 -55.79 22.17 23.10
C ALA A 87 -56.99 23.04 23.57
N ASN A 88 -58.04 23.22 22.75
CA ASN A 88 -59.17 24.09 23.06
C ASN A 88 -60.53 23.54 22.55
N PRO A 89 -61.10 22.47 23.16
CA PRO A 89 -62.43 21.98 22.79
C PRO A 89 -63.54 22.96 23.25
N PRO A 90 -64.68 23.07 22.54
CA PRO A 90 -65.15 22.27 21.40
C PRO A 90 -64.84 22.91 20.03
N PHE A 91 -64.05 23.97 19.99
CA PHE A 91 -63.70 24.69 18.77
C PHE A 91 -62.18 24.68 18.61
N CYS A 92 -61.66 23.78 17.78
CA CYS A 92 -60.27 23.89 17.31
C CYS A 92 -60.19 25.13 16.38
N THR A 93 -60.06 26.32 16.99
CA THR A 93 -60.34 27.62 16.36
C THR A 93 -59.17 28.12 15.50
N PHE A 94 -59.53 28.83 14.44
CA PHE A 94 -58.65 29.59 13.56
C PHE A 94 -57.61 30.47 14.28
N GLY A 95 -56.43 30.59 13.68
CA GLY A 95 -55.41 31.59 14.03
C GLY A 95 -54.06 31.03 14.51
N LEU A 96 -53.97 29.75 14.86
CA LEU A 96 -52.73 29.12 15.32
C LEU A 96 -52.58 27.67 14.79
N PRO A 97 -51.85 27.43 13.68
CA PRO A 97 -51.44 26.08 13.26
C PRO A 97 -50.26 25.54 14.10
N VAL A 98 -50.13 25.96 15.36
CA VAL A 98 -48.98 25.67 16.26
C VAL A 98 -49.34 24.77 17.44
N ASP A 99 -50.49 24.08 17.41
CA ASP A 99 -50.69 22.91 18.28
C ASP A 99 -49.84 21.73 17.75
N THR A 100 -48.53 21.83 17.97
CA THR A 100 -47.55 20.80 17.63
C THR A 100 -47.78 19.48 18.38
N SER A 101 -48.67 19.48 19.40
CA SER A 101 -49.08 18.28 20.10
C SER A 101 -50.11 17.45 19.33
N TRP A 102 -50.88 18.07 18.43
CA TRP A 102 -51.82 17.36 17.56
C TRP A 102 -51.09 16.40 16.61
N GLY A 103 -51.60 15.18 16.43
CA GLY A 103 -50.94 14.13 15.64
C GLY A 103 -49.65 13.59 16.27
N SER A 104 -49.27 14.00 17.50
CA SER A 104 -48.17 13.38 18.23
C SER A 104 -48.50 11.93 18.59
N ILE A 105 -47.50 11.05 18.59
CA ILE A 105 -47.67 9.63 18.92
C ILE A 105 -47.58 9.49 20.43
N LEU A 106 -48.68 9.06 21.06
CA LEU A 106 -48.75 8.83 22.50
C LEU A 106 -48.11 7.50 22.87
N ASN A 107 -48.46 6.43 22.12
CA ASN A 107 -47.84 5.12 22.27
C ASN A 107 -47.82 4.41 20.91
N TYR A 108 -46.65 3.89 20.51
CA TYR A 108 -46.53 3.10 19.28
C TYR A 108 -47.30 1.78 19.30
N ASN A 109 -47.62 1.21 20.47
CA ASN A 109 -48.42 -0.02 20.61
C ASN A 109 -47.98 -1.14 19.64
N ASN A 110 -46.67 -1.36 19.54
CA ASN A 110 -46.02 -2.30 18.63
C ASN A 110 -46.04 -1.96 17.12
N CYS A 111 -46.66 -0.87 16.68
CA CYS A 111 -46.57 -0.37 15.29
C CYS A 111 -45.10 -0.14 14.90
N GLY A 112 -44.68 -0.65 13.74
CA GLY A 112 -43.29 -0.69 13.28
C GLY A 112 -42.41 -1.79 13.89
N ASN A 113 -42.94 -2.65 14.79
CA ASN A 113 -42.23 -3.86 15.20
C ASN A 113 -42.11 -4.82 14.00
N TYR A 114 -40.91 -5.35 13.80
CA TYR A 114 -40.64 -6.38 12.80
C TYR A 114 -39.63 -7.41 13.33
N GLU A 115 -39.75 -8.65 12.85
CA GLU A 115 -38.86 -9.77 13.15
C GLU A 115 -38.78 -10.72 11.93
N PHE A 116 -37.62 -11.31 11.70
CA PHE A 116 -37.47 -12.43 10.77
C PHE A 116 -37.62 -13.75 11.53
N LEU A 117 -38.47 -14.64 11.02
CA LEU A 117 -38.86 -15.88 11.67
C LEU A 117 -38.69 -17.05 10.73
N GLU A 118 -38.11 -18.14 11.22
CA GLU A 118 -38.04 -19.38 10.48
C GLU A 118 -39.24 -20.28 10.78
N VAL A 119 -39.80 -20.90 9.74
CA VAL A 119 -40.89 -21.88 9.87
C VAL A 119 -40.34 -23.22 10.35
N ALA A 120 -40.85 -23.72 11.48
CA ALA A 120 -40.62 -25.08 11.94
C ALA A 120 -41.57 -26.09 11.27
N SER A 121 -42.86 -25.76 11.20
CA SER A 121 -43.86 -26.58 10.51
C SER A 121 -45.14 -25.80 10.17
N VAL A 122 -45.91 -26.28 9.20
CA VAL A 122 -47.21 -25.70 8.81
C VAL A 122 -48.28 -26.80 8.97
N PRO A 123 -48.84 -27.01 10.18
CA PRO A 123 -49.72 -28.14 10.46
C PRO A 123 -51.09 -28.04 9.78
N ASN A 124 -51.52 -26.83 9.38
CA ASN A 124 -52.79 -26.60 8.67
C ASN A 124 -52.74 -25.26 7.90
N ASN A 125 -53.83 -24.91 7.21
CA ASN A 125 -53.96 -23.72 6.38
C ASN A 125 -54.05 -22.37 7.15
N THR A 126 -54.07 -22.38 8.48
CA THR A 126 -54.21 -21.16 9.32
C THR A 126 -53.18 -21.05 10.44
N THR A 127 -52.27 -22.03 10.57
CA THR A 127 -51.29 -22.10 11.66
C THR A 127 -49.89 -22.29 11.09
N ILE A 128 -48.93 -21.49 11.57
CA ILE A 128 -47.51 -21.59 11.24
C ILE A 128 -46.73 -21.72 12.56
N ASN A 129 -46.02 -22.83 12.76
CA ASN A 129 -45.13 -23.02 13.90
C ASN A 129 -43.74 -22.47 13.57
N LEU A 130 -43.11 -21.85 14.57
CA LEU A 130 -41.85 -21.11 14.44
C LEU A 130 -40.67 -21.88 15.05
N ASN A 131 -39.48 -21.74 14.46
CA ASN A 131 -38.26 -22.40 14.93
C ASN A 131 -37.61 -21.69 16.15
N CYS A 132 -37.99 -20.43 16.36
CA CYS A 132 -37.71 -19.61 17.54
C CYS A 132 -39.01 -18.91 17.99
N ALA A 133 -39.15 -18.65 19.28
CA ALA A 133 -40.24 -17.83 19.79
C ALA A 133 -40.10 -16.35 19.39
N LEU A 134 -41.21 -15.63 19.28
CA LEU A 134 -41.20 -14.17 19.05
C LEU A 134 -40.48 -13.42 20.17
N THR A 135 -39.67 -12.42 19.83
CA THR A 135 -39.07 -11.49 20.80
C THR A 135 -39.87 -10.19 20.99
N LYS A 136 -40.82 -9.90 20.10
CA LYS A 136 -41.67 -8.71 20.15
C LYS A 136 -43.15 -9.08 20.24
N ASN A 137 -43.95 -8.17 20.76
CA ASN A 137 -45.41 -8.29 20.76
C ASN A 137 -46.00 -7.77 19.44
N TYR A 138 -47.09 -8.40 19.00
CA TYR A 138 -47.84 -8.12 17.79
C TYR A 138 -49.35 -8.06 18.12
N THR A 139 -49.86 -6.85 18.35
CA THR A 139 -51.14 -6.60 19.05
C THR A 139 -52.23 -5.97 18.18
N ALA A 140 -52.10 -6.08 16.86
CA ALA A 140 -53.05 -5.56 15.88
C ALA A 140 -53.44 -6.61 14.81
N SER A 141 -54.09 -7.70 15.25
CA SER A 141 -54.65 -8.74 14.38
C SER A 141 -55.44 -8.17 13.19
N GLY A 142 -55.33 -8.81 12.03
CA GLY A 142 -55.82 -8.33 10.74
C GLY A 142 -54.92 -7.31 10.06
N LYS A 143 -54.01 -6.67 10.81
CA LYS A 143 -53.13 -5.59 10.33
C LYS A 143 -51.64 -5.82 10.58
N VAL A 144 -51.30 -6.93 11.24
CA VAL A 144 -49.95 -7.49 11.25
C VAL A 144 -49.80 -8.38 10.02
N GLN A 145 -48.87 -8.01 9.14
CA GLN A 145 -48.57 -8.75 7.93
C GLN A 145 -47.47 -9.79 8.21
N VAL A 146 -47.64 -10.98 7.64
CA VAL A 146 -46.66 -12.06 7.61
C VAL A 146 -46.29 -12.31 6.15
N ILE A 147 -45.01 -12.16 5.82
CA ILE A 147 -44.49 -12.14 4.45
C ILE A 147 -43.57 -13.34 4.26
N ARG A 148 -43.79 -14.18 3.26
CA ARG A 148 -42.81 -15.21 2.87
C ARG A 148 -41.64 -14.55 2.13
N VAL A 149 -40.44 -14.78 2.64
CA VAL A 149 -39.19 -14.18 2.15
C VAL A 149 -38.45 -15.22 1.29
N PRO A 150 -38.16 -14.93 0.00
CA PRO A 150 -37.36 -15.81 -0.83
C PRO A 150 -35.93 -15.86 -0.33
N ARG A 151 -35.35 -17.06 -0.35
CA ARG A 151 -33.97 -17.35 0.04
C ARG A 151 -33.17 -17.77 -1.18
N PHE A 152 -32.67 -16.79 -1.94
CA PHE A 152 -31.90 -17.05 -3.15
C PHE A 152 -30.45 -17.40 -2.84
N ASN A 153 -29.82 -18.20 -3.70
CA ASN A 153 -28.39 -18.46 -3.66
C ASN A 153 -27.60 -17.27 -4.24
N THR A 154 -28.08 -16.71 -5.36
CA THR A 154 -27.64 -15.42 -5.91
C THR A 154 -28.85 -14.68 -6.47
N LEU A 155 -28.77 -13.35 -6.52
CA LEU A 155 -29.80 -12.50 -7.15
C LEU A 155 -29.15 -11.59 -8.20
N THR A 156 -29.66 -11.64 -9.43
CA THR A 156 -29.29 -10.71 -10.50
C THR A 156 -30.54 -10.01 -11.03
N VAL A 157 -30.56 -8.67 -11.00
CA VAL A 157 -31.59 -7.86 -11.65
C VAL A 157 -30.99 -7.21 -12.89
N ASN A 158 -31.46 -7.61 -14.06
CA ASN A 158 -30.96 -7.16 -15.36
C ASN A 158 -31.62 -5.86 -15.80
N ASN A 159 -31.09 -5.24 -16.86
CA ASN A 159 -31.74 -4.14 -17.57
C ASN A 159 -33.19 -4.50 -17.94
N GLY A 160 -34.16 -3.66 -17.56
CA GLY A 160 -35.60 -3.91 -17.73
C GLY A 160 -36.23 -4.82 -16.66
N GLY A 161 -35.42 -5.50 -15.84
CA GLY A 161 -35.89 -6.25 -14.67
C GLY A 161 -36.28 -5.33 -13.52
N THR A 162 -37.43 -5.59 -12.90
CA THR A 162 -37.89 -4.85 -11.73
C THR A 162 -38.52 -5.77 -10.69
N ILE A 163 -38.00 -5.76 -9.46
CA ILE A 163 -38.67 -6.41 -8.33
C ILE A 163 -39.60 -5.39 -7.67
N ASN A 164 -40.87 -5.76 -7.45
CA ASN A 164 -41.84 -4.92 -6.73
C ASN A 164 -42.68 -5.71 -5.70
N SER A 165 -43.63 -5.02 -5.08
CA SER A 165 -44.71 -5.61 -4.27
C SER A 165 -46.07 -5.20 -4.86
N PRO A 166 -47.18 -5.85 -4.47
CA PRO A 166 -48.49 -5.19 -4.51
C PRO A 166 -48.47 -3.89 -3.70
N ALA A 167 -49.32 -2.91 -4.04
CA ALA A 167 -49.54 -1.75 -3.18
C ALA A 167 -50.20 -2.16 -1.86
N TRP A 168 -49.95 -1.41 -0.79
CA TRP A 168 -50.60 -1.63 0.50
C TRP A 168 -52.12 -1.42 0.39
N ASN A 169 -52.89 -2.45 0.75
CA ASN A 169 -54.36 -2.48 0.65
C ASN A 169 -55.09 -2.27 1.99
N GLY A 170 -54.37 -1.85 3.03
CA GLY A 170 -54.88 -1.76 4.40
C GLY A 170 -54.65 -3.02 5.26
N SER A 171 -54.20 -4.13 4.67
CA SER A 171 -53.94 -5.40 5.37
C SER A 171 -52.63 -6.07 4.92
N THR A 172 -52.34 -6.05 3.61
CA THR A 172 -51.12 -6.58 3.00
C THR A 172 -50.59 -5.68 1.86
N GLY A 173 -49.36 -5.94 1.42
CA GLY A 173 -48.65 -5.20 0.36
C GLY A 173 -47.51 -4.32 0.88
N GLY A 174 -46.96 -3.50 -0.02
CA GLY A 174 -46.00 -2.43 0.25
C GLY A 174 -44.62 -2.82 0.77
N VAL A 175 -44.26 -4.11 0.82
CA VAL A 175 -42.98 -4.57 1.37
C VAL A 175 -42.33 -5.59 0.42
N VAL A 176 -41.10 -5.30 -0.02
CA VAL A 176 -40.19 -6.27 -0.62
C VAL A 176 -39.18 -6.71 0.43
N ALA A 177 -39.09 -8.00 0.69
CA ALA A 177 -38.12 -8.59 1.62
C ALA A 177 -37.40 -9.76 0.95
N ILE A 178 -36.07 -9.82 1.00
CA ILE A 178 -35.26 -10.82 0.28
C ILE A 178 -34.10 -11.31 1.15
N GLU A 179 -33.86 -12.62 1.19
CA GLU A 179 -32.61 -13.21 1.69
C GLU A 179 -31.77 -13.77 0.52
N VAL A 180 -30.48 -13.44 0.47
CA VAL A 180 -29.53 -13.91 -0.56
C VAL A 180 -28.27 -14.45 0.11
N LEU A 181 -27.89 -15.69 -0.17
CA LEU A 181 -26.71 -16.33 0.41
C LEU A 181 -25.41 -15.76 -0.16
N GLY A 182 -25.32 -15.70 -1.50
CA GLY A 182 -24.22 -15.13 -2.25
C GLY A 182 -24.49 -13.70 -2.72
N ASN A 183 -23.85 -13.31 -3.82
CA ASN A 183 -23.89 -11.92 -4.31
C ASN A 183 -25.28 -11.50 -4.81
N THR A 184 -25.58 -10.22 -4.58
CA THR A 184 -26.69 -9.49 -5.21
C THR A 184 -26.12 -8.52 -6.25
N VAL A 185 -26.56 -8.61 -7.49
CA VAL A 185 -26.13 -7.73 -8.59
C VAL A 185 -27.35 -7.01 -9.17
N ILE A 186 -27.39 -5.68 -9.10
CA ILE A 186 -28.41 -4.86 -9.75
C ILE A 186 -27.73 -4.14 -10.93
N ASN A 187 -27.88 -4.70 -12.13
CA ASN A 187 -27.25 -4.18 -13.35
C ASN A 187 -27.84 -2.83 -13.75
N ASN A 188 -27.13 -2.09 -14.61
CA ASN A 188 -27.63 -0.82 -15.16
C ASN A 188 -29.01 -1.03 -15.83
N GLY A 189 -29.98 -0.16 -15.53
CA GLY A 189 -31.37 -0.28 -15.96
C GLY A 189 -32.20 -1.36 -15.25
N GLY A 190 -31.64 -2.09 -14.28
CA GLY A 190 -32.37 -2.98 -13.38
C GLY A 190 -32.77 -2.27 -12.09
N SER A 191 -33.91 -2.65 -11.49
CA SER A 191 -34.36 -2.02 -10.24
C SER A 191 -35.06 -2.92 -9.22
N ILE A 192 -35.08 -2.48 -7.96
CA ILE A 192 -36.05 -2.91 -6.95
C ILE A 192 -36.89 -1.67 -6.62
N ASN A 193 -38.20 -1.70 -6.90
CA ASN A 193 -39.03 -0.51 -6.88
C ASN A 193 -40.34 -0.71 -6.09
N VAL A 194 -40.46 0.00 -4.97
CA VAL A 194 -41.65 0.11 -4.12
C VAL A 194 -42.18 1.54 -4.03
N SER A 195 -41.81 2.39 -4.99
CA SER A 195 -42.29 3.77 -5.07
C SER A 195 -43.81 3.82 -5.24
N ALA A 196 -44.50 4.67 -4.47
CA ALA A 196 -45.97 4.78 -4.43
C ALA A 196 -46.76 3.53 -3.99
N LEU A 197 -46.10 2.50 -3.42
CA LEU A 197 -46.73 1.24 -2.98
C LEU A 197 -46.97 1.15 -1.46
N GLY A 198 -46.65 2.21 -0.71
CA GLY A 198 -46.88 2.34 0.73
C GLY A 198 -48.29 2.80 1.06
N PHE A 199 -48.45 3.58 2.14
CA PHE A 199 -49.77 4.04 2.60
C PHE A 199 -50.44 4.96 1.57
N ARG A 200 -51.77 4.80 1.39
CA ARG A 200 -52.50 5.47 0.31
C ARG A 200 -52.58 6.98 0.49
N GLY A 201 -52.56 7.71 -0.62
CA GLY A 201 -52.92 9.12 -0.67
C GLY A 201 -54.43 9.33 -0.46
N GLY A 202 -54.81 10.59 -0.23
CA GLY A 202 -56.20 10.96 0.02
C GLY A 202 -57.02 10.88 -1.25
N THR A 203 -58.20 10.28 -1.18
CA THR A 203 -59.17 10.39 -2.27
C THR A 203 -59.90 11.72 -2.19
N THR A 204 -60.63 12.06 -3.24
CA THR A 204 -61.27 13.37 -3.35
C THR A 204 -62.74 13.29 -2.93
N GLU A 205 -63.23 14.31 -2.23
CA GLU A 205 -64.66 14.48 -1.94
C GLU A 205 -65.14 15.85 -2.37
N SER A 206 -66.46 16.01 -2.50
CA SER A 206 -67.12 17.15 -3.17
C SER A 206 -68.17 17.77 -2.26
N GLN A 207 -67.77 18.05 -1.02
CA GLN A 207 -68.60 18.73 -0.03
C GLN A 207 -67.71 19.70 0.76
N SER A 208 -67.85 21.01 0.52
CA SER A 208 -67.16 22.02 1.31
C SER A 208 -68.08 23.19 1.62
N THR A 209 -67.80 23.84 2.76
CA THR A 209 -68.53 25.03 3.22
C THR A 209 -67.60 26.24 3.30
N PHE A 210 -68.05 27.39 2.77
CA PHE A 210 -67.33 28.65 2.92
C PHE A 210 -67.16 29.01 4.40
N GLY A 211 -65.98 29.50 4.78
CA GLY A 211 -65.70 29.83 6.17
C GLY A 211 -65.51 28.61 7.09
N ALA A 212 -65.50 27.37 6.57
CA ALA A 212 -65.16 26.17 7.34
C ALA A 212 -63.94 26.42 8.23
N GLY A 213 -64.08 26.09 9.51
CA GLY A 213 -63.28 26.68 10.59
C GLY A 213 -62.41 25.70 11.36
N GLN A 214 -62.55 24.39 11.11
CA GLN A 214 -62.01 23.34 11.97
C GLN A 214 -61.18 22.36 11.14
N PHE A 215 -59.90 22.21 11.49
CA PHE A 215 -58.99 21.27 10.83
C PHE A 215 -59.25 19.79 11.19
N ALA A 216 -60.17 19.49 12.11
CA ALA A 216 -60.47 18.12 12.48
C ALA A 216 -61.90 17.97 13.02
N ARG A 217 -62.77 17.36 12.22
CA ARG A 217 -64.11 16.96 12.65
C ARG A 217 -64.50 15.55 12.19
N GLY A 218 -65.77 15.20 12.41
CA GLY A 218 -66.42 13.99 11.90
C GLY A 218 -67.50 14.33 10.86
N ASP A 219 -67.26 15.36 10.04
CA ASP A 219 -68.20 15.90 9.06
C ASP A 219 -67.46 16.09 7.73
N ALA A 220 -68.01 15.51 6.65
CA ALA A 220 -67.44 15.56 5.31
C ALA A 220 -67.54 16.96 4.65
N SER A 221 -68.34 17.87 5.21
CA SER A 221 -68.53 19.23 4.68
C SER A 221 -67.53 20.28 5.22
N GLU A 222 -66.59 19.87 6.06
CA GLU A 222 -65.57 20.72 6.70
C GLU A 222 -64.12 20.41 6.22
N GLY A 223 -63.92 19.65 5.14
CA GLY A 223 -62.62 19.42 4.48
C GLY A 223 -62.42 18.02 3.89
N ALA A 224 -61.43 17.86 3.02
CA ALA A 224 -61.25 16.68 2.17
C ALA A 224 -60.50 15.46 2.78
N GLU A 225 -60.59 14.31 2.10
CA GLU A 225 -59.99 13.04 2.51
C GLU A 225 -58.47 13.15 2.64
N LYS A 226 -57.97 12.68 3.77
CA LYS A 226 -56.54 12.59 4.05
C LYS A 226 -55.94 11.41 3.31
N GLY A 227 -54.72 11.58 2.79
CA GLY A 227 -53.84 10.43 2.58
C GLY A 227 -53.40 10.00 3.93
N GLU A 228 -53.83 8.78 4.28
CA GLU A 228 -54.12 8.33 5.63
C GLU A 228 -53.43 9.26 6.67
N GLY A 229 -54.11 10.25 7.26
CA GLY A 229 -53.38 11.43 7.84
C GLY A 229 -53.99 12.19 9.04
N ILE A 230 -53.45 13.39 9.32
CA ILE A 230 -53.62 14.15 10.57
C ILE A 230 -54.98 14.87 10.79
N ALA A 231 -55.61 15.49 9.78
CA ALA A 231 -56.68 16.52 9.88
C ALA A 231 -57.86 16.32 8.85
N GLY A 232 -59.15 16.25 9.27
CA GLY A 232 -60.37 15.83 8.48
C GLY A 232 -61.29 14.69 9.07
N ASP A 233 -62.39 14.25 8.38
CA ASP A 233 -63.55 13.37 8.82
C ASP A 233 -63.27 11.96 9.38
N THR A 234 -63.28 11.83 10.70
CA THR A 234 -63.12 10.55 11.43
C THR A 234 -64.06 9.39 11.08
N SER A 235 -65.24 9.64 10.48
CA SER A 235 -66.29 8.64 10.26
C SER A 235 -66.07 7.81 8.99
N VAL A 236 -65.87 8.46 7.84
CA VAL A 236 -65.50 7.84 6.56
C VAL A 236 -64.21 7.04 6.73
N TYR A 237 -63.22 7.60 7.44
CA TYR A 237 -62.01 6.82 7.74
C TYR A 237 -62.38 5.56 8.48
N SER A 238 -63.12 5.62 9.60
CA SER A 238 -63.43 4.48 10.47
C SER A 238 -63.94 3.24 9.70
N ALA A 239 -64.73 3.43 8.64
CA ALA A 239 -65.17 2.35 7.74
C ALA A 239 -64.04 1.71 6.92
N LEU A 240 -63.05 2.48 6.47
CA LEU A 240 -61.85 2.07 5.74
C LEU A 240 -60.78 1.43 6.67
N GLY A 241 -61.24 0.57 7.59
CA GLY A 241 -60.44 -0.43 8.35
C GLY A 241 -59.29 0.09 9.21
N GLY A 242 -59.57 0.55 10.43
CA GLY A 242 -58.54 1.13 11.30
C GLY A 242 -59.05 2.07 12.38
N LYS A 243 -58.20 2.24 13.40
CA LYS A 243 -58.30 3.24 14.47
C LYS A 243 -56.97 3.42 15.19
N TYR A 244 -56.07 2.43 15.11
CA TYR A 244 -54.71 2.53 15.63
C TYR A 244 -53.69 2.03 14.60
N CYS A 245 -52.67 2.86 14.35
CA CYS A 245 -52.08 3.11 13.03
C CYS A 245 -52.94 2.54 11.86
N ARG A 246 -53.91 3.30 11.31
CA ARG A 246 -53.75 3.52 9.85
C ARG A 246 -52.33 4.10 9.68
N GLY A 247 -51.62 3.98 8.56
CA GLY A 247 -50.21 4.44 8.47
C GLY A 247 -49.90 5.96 8.62
N ALA A 248 -50.49 6.66 9.61
CA ALA A 248 -51.48 7.66 9.20
C ALA A 248 -52.04 8.74 10.16
N ALA A 249 -51.45 9.08 11.30
CA ALA A 249 -51.88 10.38 11.90
C ALA A 249 -50.79 11.13 12.66
N ALA A 250 -49.58 10.57 12.69
CA ALA A 250 -48.39 11.40 12.58
C ALA A 250 -48.10 11.63 11.10
N ASN A 251 -47.73 10.58 10.36
CA ASN A 251 -46.96 10.70 9.12
C ASN A 251 -47.73 10.82 7.81
N GLY A 252 -49.06 10.99 7.82
CA GLY A 252 -49.82 11.29 6.60
C GLY A 252 -50.29 12.74 6.54
N GLY A 253 -50.40 13.28 5.33
CA GLY A 253 -50.82 14.65 5.09
C GLY A 253 -52.29 14.87 5.45
N GLY A 254 -52.60 16.00 6.10
CA GLY A 254 -53.98 16.47 6.24
C GLY A 254 -54.59 16.83 4.89
N GLY A 255 -55.90 16.64 4.73
CA GLY A 255 -56.62 17.17 3.57
C GLY A 255 -56.70 18.70 3.59
N GLY A 256 -57.19 19.31 2.52
CA GLY A 256 -57.60 20.72 2.55
C GLY A 256 -58.70 20.92 3.61
N ASN A 257 -58.54 21.88 4.53
CA ASN A 257 -59.42 22.06 5.69
C ASN A 257 -60.50 23.15 5.50
N ALA A 258 -60.63 23.68 4.29
CA ALA A 258 -61.56 24.74 3.93
C ALA A 258 -61.56 24.94 2.40
N HIS A 259 -62.59 25.63 1.93
CA HIS A 259 -62.91 25.90 0.52
C HIS A 259 -61.67 26.03 -0.40
N ASN A 260 -61.41 24.95 -1.11
CA ASN A 260 -60.42 24.78 -2.18
C ASN A 260 -58.96 24.98 -1.73
N ALA A 261 -58.68 24.65 -0.46
CA ALA A 261 -57.34 24.55 0.09
C ALA A 261 -56.61 23.29 -0.41
N GLY A 262 -55.28 23.37 -0.51
CA GLY A 262 -54.46 22.26 -0.96
C GLY A 262 -54.22 21.22 0.12
N GLY A 263 -53.99 19.97 -0.27
CA GLY A 263 -53.62 18.88 0.64
C GLY A 263 -52.16 18.98 1.12
N GLY A 264 -51.92 18.57 2.37
CA GLY A 264 -50.57 18.48 2.95
C GLY A 264 -49.80 17.26 2.43
N GLY A 265 -48.48 17.34 2.37
CA GLY A 265 -47.63 16.20 2.02
C GLY A 265 -47.52 15.18 3.17
N GLY A 266 -47.31 13.91 2.84
CA GLY A 266 -46.98 12.86 3.82
C GLY A 266 -45.59 13.05 4.43
N ALA A 267 -45.23 12.20 5.39
CA ALA A 267 -43.89 12.08 5.96
C ALA A 267 -43.50 10.60 6.21
N ASN A 268 -42.24 10.40 6.59
CA ASN A 268 -41.77 9.11 7.10
C ASN A 268 -40.68 9.31 8.16
N ALA A 269 -39.54 9.87 7.76
CA ALA A 269 -38.40 10.12 8.64
C ALA A 269 -37.88 11.55 8.46
N GLY A 270 -37.17 12.07 9.46
CA GLY A 270 -36.57 13.41 9.43
C GLY A 270 -36.01 13.84 10.78
N LEU A 271 -35.10 14.81 10.79
CA LEU A 271 -34.50 15.38 12.00
C LEU A 271 -35.03 16.78 12.30
N GLY A 272 -35.15 17.11 13.59
CA GLY A 272 -35.54 18.43 14.05
C GLY A 272 -37.05 18.57 14.35
N PRO A 273 -37.49 19.78 14.73
CA PRO A 273 -38.87 20.02 15.13
C PRO A 273 -39.85 19.78 13.98
N TRP A 274 -41.05 19.34 14.32
CA TRP A 274 -42.19 19.29 13.42
C TRP A 274 -43.24 20.30 13.87
N SER A 275 -43.76 21.07 12.92
CA SER A 275 -44.88 22.00 13.12
C SER A 275 -46.04 21.79 12.14
N GLY A 276 -45.89 20.88 11.16
CA GLY A 276 -46.86 20.69 10.07
C GLY A 276 -46.85 21.80 9.00
N LEU A 277 -46.03 22.84 9.16
CA LEU A 277 -45.94 23.99 8.23
C LEU A 277 -44.99 23.75 7.05
N GLY A 278 -44.20 22.67 7.09
CA GLY A 278 -43.21 22.35 6.05
C GLY A 278 -42.02 23.32 5.99
N ASN A 279 -41.35 23.34 4.84
CA ASN A 279 -40.19 24.17 4.55
C ASN A 279 -40.49 25.11 3.37
N PRO A 280 -40.49 26.44 3.54
CA PRO A 280 -40.67 27.38 2.45
C PRO A 280 -39.65 27.17 1.32
N ASP A 281 -40.08 27.30 0.07
CA ASP A 281 -39.14 27.52 -1.03
C ASP A 281 -38.75 29.01 -1.05
N ASN A 282 -37.46 29.29 -0.91
CA ASN A 282 -36.90 30.64 -0.83
C ASN A 282 -35.90 30.94 -1.96
N ASN A 283 -35.81 30.07 -2.98
CA ASN A 283 -34.84 30.18 -4.08
C ASN A 283 -35.18 31.27 -5.12
N THR A 284 -36.27 32.02 -4.92
CA THR A 284 -36.78 33.04 -5.85
C THR A 284 -37.12 34.35 -5.16
N ASN A 285 -36.84 35.47 -5.83
CA ASN A 285 -37.15 36.81 -5.33
C ASN A 285 -38.65 36.97 -5.03
N ASN A 286 -38.98 37.86 -4.08
CA ASN A 286 -40.31 38.17 -3.54
C ASN A 286 -40.91 37.13 -2.56
N TYR A 287 -40.48 35.86 -2.58
CA TYR A 287 -41.13 34.82 -1.78
C TYR A 287 -40.94 35.04 -0.27
N ILE A 288 -39.75 35.48 0.16
CA ILE A 288 -39.45 35.83 1.56
C ILE A 288 -40.43 36.89 2.10
N THR A 289 -40.75 37.89 1.28
CA THR A 289 -41.70 38.96 1.65
C THR A 289 -43.10 38.39 1.85
N ALA A 290 -43.61 37.63 0.88
CA ALA A 290 -44.94 37.02 0.95
C ALA A 290 -45.09 36.06 2.14
N TRP A 291 -44.09 35.21 2.39
CA TRP A 291 -44.07 34.28 3.51
C TRP A 291 -44.12 35.00 4.87
N ASN A 292 -43.34 36.06 5.03
CA ASN A 292 -43.28 36.80 6.29
C ASN A 292 -44.54 37.63 6.60
N LEU A 293 -45.50 37.75 5.66
CA LEU A 293 -46.84 38.30 5.95
C LEU A 293 -47.73 37.34 6.75
N GLU A 294 -47.48 36.03 6.68
CA GLU A 294 -48.19 35.05 7.52
C GLU A 294 -47.70 35.11 8.98
N GLY A 295 -46.41 35.37 9.16
CA GLY A 295 -45.80 35.57 10.48
C GLY A 295 -44.32 35.96 10.37
N ALA A 296 -43.83 36.72 11.35
CA ALA A 296 -42.46 37.20 11.37
C ALA A 296 -41.46 36.02 11.31
N ASN A 297 -40.52 36.08 10.35
CA ASN A 297 -39.52 35.05 10.05
C ASN A 297 -40.05 33.71 9.53
N PHE A 298 -41.31 33.59 9.11
CA PHE A 298 -41.84 32.35 8.53
C PHE A 298 -41.02 31.85 7.33
N ALA A 299 -40.42 32.75 6.53
CA ALA A 299 -39.57 32.38 5.39
C ALA A 299 -38.33 31.53 5.76
N ASN A 300 -37.92 31.54 7.05
CA ASN A 300 -36.82 30.73 7.59
C ASN A 300 -37.31 29.53 8.41
N HIS A 301 -38.61 29.24 8.41
CA HIS A 301 -39.21 28.15 9.15
C HIS A 301 -38.71 26.79 8.64
N VAL A 302 -38.39 25.87 9.56
CA VAL A 302 -37.99 24.50 9.26
C VAL A 302 -38.91 23.47 9.91
N SER A 303 -39.29 22.44 9.15
CA SER A 303 -40.10 21.30 9.61
C SER A 303 -39.52 20.00 9.10
N SER A 304 -39.37 19.02 9.99
CA SER A 304 -38.81 17.70 9.72
C SER A 304 -39.75 16.73 8.99
N GLY A 305 -40.97 17.16 8.66
CA GLY A 305 -42.04 16.33 8.11
C GLY A 305 -42.47 16.71 6.70
N GLY A 306 -43.74 16.46 6.36
CA GLY A 306 -44.33 16.88 5.09
C GLY A 306 -44.47 18.39 4.97
N GLY A 307 -44.67 18.85 3.74
CA GLY A 307 -45.05 20.20 3.38
C GLY A 307 -46.52 20.49 3.68
N ARG A 308 -46.84 21.75 3.98
CA ARG A 308 -48.21 22.23 4.10
C ARG A 308 -48.82 22.45 2.71
N GLY A 309 -50.12 22.22 2.56
CA GLY A 309 -50.87 22.67 1.40
C GLY A 309 -51.06 24.19 1.33
N GLY A 310 -51.53 24.67 0.18
CA GLY A 310 -51.75 26.08 -0.10
C GLY A 310 -53.00 26.68 0.54
N TYR A 311 -53.07 28.00 0.49
CA TYR A 311 -54.14 28.82 1.05
C TYR A 311 -55.49 28.59 0.38
N THR A 312 -56.56 28.95 1.08
CA THR A 312 -57.94 28.84 0.57
C THR A 312 -58.24 29.81 -0.57
N PHE A 313 -59.43 29.65 -1.14
CA PHE A 313 -59.99 30.48 -2.20
C PHE A 313 -59.98 32.01 -1.94
N SER A 314 -59.67 32.78 -2.99
CA SER A 314 -59.86 34.24 -3.11
C SER A 314 -60.50 34.58 -4.46
N ASN A 315 -61.43 35.55 -4.46
CA ASN A 315 -62.04 36.13 -5.68
C ASN A 315 -61.72 37.62 -5.89
N THR A 316 -60.90 38.24 -5.04
CA THR A 316 -60.62 39.69 -5.11
C THR A 316 -59.12 39.91 -5.28
N ASN A 317 -58.73 40.38 -6.47
CA ASN A 317 -57.34 40.62 -6.86
C ASN A 317 -56.60 41.61 -5.93
N ALA A 318 -55.74 41.11 -5.06
CA ALA A 318 -54.90 41.88 -4.13
C ALA A 318 -53.42 41.46 -4.20
N ASN A 319 -52.50 42.34 -3.81
CA ASN A 319 -51.04 42.10 -3.94
C ASN A 319 -50.49 41.22 -2.80
N GLU A 320 -49.98 40.03 -3.18
CA GLU A 320 -49.42 38.99 -2.29
C GLU A 320 -48.22 39.45 -1.45
N LEU A 321 -47.55 40.54 -1.83
CA LEU A 321 -46.36 41.07 -1.15
C LEU A 321 -46.70 42.13 -0.11
N THR A 322 -47.98 42.50 0.03
CA THR A 322 -48.42 43.60 0.91
C THR A 322 -49.65 43.27 1.77
N LEU A 323 -50.52 42.36 1.34
CA LEU A 323 -51.73 41.98 2.08
C LEU A 323 -51.57 40.58 2.68
N ALA A 324 -51.68 40.46 4.01
CA ALA A 324 -51.52 39.18 4.70
C ALA A 324 -52.68 38.21 4.41
N PRO A 325 -52.45 36.89 4.36
CA PRO A 325 -53.53 35.89 4.26
C PRO A 325 -54.55 36.07 5.40
N GLY A 326 -55.83 35.83 5.12
CA GLY A 326 -56.94 36.07 6.07
C GLY A 326 -57.38 37.53 6.21
N SER A 327 -56.72 38.50 5.54
CA SER A 327 -57.16 39.91 5.54
C SER A 327 -58.42 40.11 4.71
N GLY A 328 -59.33 40.99 5.15
CA GLY A 328 -60.61 41.25 4.48
C GLY A 328 -60.54 41.83 3.05
N GLY A 329 -59.34 42.19 2.57
CA GLY A 329 -59.12 42.62 1.18
C GLY A 329 -59.04 41.48 0.15
N TRP A 330 -58.95 40.22 0.57
CA TRP A 330 -58.87 39.07 -0.34
C TRP A 330 -60.22 38.58 -0.88
N GLY A 331 -61.35 38.96 -0.26
CA GLY A 331 -62.68 38.47 -0.64
C GLY A 331 -62.80 36.94 -0.57
N GLY A 332 -63.91 36.36 -1.06
CA GLY A 332 -64.14 34.92 -1.05
C GLY A 332 -63.93 34.28 0.34
N ASP A 333 -63.10 33.23 0.40
CA ASP A 333 -62.68 32.58 1.65
C ASP A 333 -61.44 33.24 2.29
N SER A 334 -61.14 34.48 1.92
CA SER A 334 -60.10 35.36 2.47
C SER A 334 -58.65 34.85 2.35
N ARG A 335 -58.36 33.90 1.46
CA ARG A 335 -57.01 33.35 1.25
C ARG A 335 -56.36 32.90 2.57
N ARG A 336 -57.09 32.10 3.35
CA ARG A 336 -56.74 31.70 4.71
C ARG A 336 -55.61 30.67 4.72
N ASN A 337 -54.75 30.71 5.74
CA ASN A 337 -53.56 29.85 5.89
C ASN A 337 -53.84 28.43 6.40
N VAL A 338 -54.91 27.79 5.91
CA VAL A 338 -55.42 26.49 6.40
C VAL A 338 -55.37 25.35 5.38
N GLY A 339 -54.40 25.41 4.47
CA GLY A 339 -53.98 24.23 3.70
C GLY A 339 -53.63 23.05 4.60
N GLY A 340 -53.77 21.84 4.09
CA GLY A 340 -53.55 20.60 4.83
C GLY A 340 -52.18 20.56 5.51
N MET A 341 -52.14 20.18 6.78
CA MET A 341 -50.87 20.07 7.52
C MET A 341 -50.00 18.96 6.95
N GLY A 342 -48.70 19.21 6.85
CA GLY A 342 -47.73 18.20 6.44
C GLY A 342 -47.52 17.14 7.52
N GLY A 343 -47.38 15.87 7.11
CA GLY A 343 -47.15 14.72 7.99
C GLY A 343 -46.00 14.91 8.97
N ARG A 344 -46.09 14.32 10.16
CA ARG A 344 -45.04 14.26 11.19
C ARG A 344 -44.15 13.03 11.01
N PRO A 345 -42.81 13.15 11.03
CA PRO A 345 -41.91 12.00 10.91
C PRO A 345 -42.01 11.08 12.13
N LEU A 346 -41.62 9.83 11.93
CA LEU A 346 -41.68 8.75 12.91
C LEU A 346 -40.31 8.53 13.57
N ASP A 347 -40.31 8.07 14.82
CA ASP A 347 -39.09 7.79 15.58
C ASP A 347 -38.50 6.41 15.24
N TYR A 348 -37.32 6.42 14.64
CA TYR A 348 -36.54 5.22 14.29
C TYR A 348 -35.54 4.80 15.38
N ASN A 349 -35.30 5.63 16.41
CA ASN A 349 -34.33 5.31 17.48
C ASN A 349 -34.72 4.06 18.29
N THR A 350 -35.99 3.66 18.24
CA THR A 350 -36.53 2.46 18.90
C THR A 350 -36.38 1.16 18.09
N GLY A 351 -35.69 1.19 16.94
CA GLY A 351 -35.49 0.01 16.08
C GLY A 351 -36.77 -0.43 15.34
N ARG A 352 -37.64 0.54 15.02
CA ARG A 352 -38.88 0.36 14.25
C ARG A 352 -38.66 0.71 12.78
N ILE A 353 -39.51 0.19 11.90
CA ILE A 353 -39.50 0.52 10.47
C ILE A 353 -40.91 0.77 9.95
N PHE A 354 -41.05 1.69 8.99
CA PHE A 354 -42.35 2.17 8.52
C PHE A 354 -42.37 2.37 6.99
N MET A 355 -43.57 2.38 6.40
CA MET A 355 -43.79 2.87 5.04
C MET A 355 -43.93 4.40 5.05
N GLY A 356 -43.71 5.04 3.91
CA GLY A 356 -44.07 6.44 3.74
C GLY A 356 -45.58 6.65 3.87
N GLY A 357 -45.98 7.73 4.55
CA GLY A 357 -47.38 8.15 4.61
C GLY A 357 -47.85 8.79 3.31
N GLY A 358 -49.14 8.70 3.02
CA GLY A 358 -49.75 9.39 1.88
C GLY A 358 -49.88 10.90 2.11
N GLY A 359 -50.00 11.67 1.02
CA GLY A 359 -50.39 13.09 1.07
C GLY A 359 -51.91 13.26 1.09
N GLY A 360 -52.40 14.34 1.67
CA GLY A 360 -53.82 14.72 1.67
C GLY A 360 -54.36 15.04 0.28
N ALA A 361 -55.67 14.84 0.07
CA ALA A 361 -56.34 15.44 -1.09
C ALA A 361 -56.54 16.95 -0.89
N GLY A 362 -56.71 17.67 -1.99
CA GLY A 362 -57.23 19.04 -1.94
C GLY A 362 -58.73 19.07 -1.64
N ASP A 363 -59.18 20.16 -1.02
CA ASP A 363 -60.59 20.45 -0.80
C ASP A 363 -61.29 20.81 -2.11
N ALA A 364 -62.60 20.55 -2.20
CA ALA A 364 -63.37 20.76 -3.42
C ALA A 364 -64.81 21.18 -3.14
N ASN A 365 -65.31 22.08 -3.99
CA ASN A 365 -66.74 22.31 -4.17
C ASN A 365 -67.23 21.87 -5.56
N ASP A 366 -66.31 21.54 -6.49
CA ASP A 366 -66.56 21.03 -7.83
C ASP A 366 -66.02 19.56 -7.95
N PRO A 367 -66.16 18.86 -9.09
CA PRO A 367 -65.65 17.48 -9.25
C PRO A 367 -64.20 17.41 -9.80
N TYR A 368 -63.38 18.46 -9.61
CA TYR A 368 -62.02 18.54 -10.16
C TYR A 368 -60.82 18.70 -9.16
N PRO A 369 -60.92 18.31 -7.87
CA PRO A 369 -59.79 18.36 -6.94
C PRO A 369 -58.67 17.36 -7.25
N GLY A 370 -57.49 17.61 -6.68
CA GLY A 370 -56.36 16.70 -6.73
C GLY A 370 -56.37 15.68 -5.59
N ALA A 371 -56.38 14.39 -5.92
CA ALA A 371 -56.11 13.31 -4.96
C ALA A 371 -54.65 13.37 -4.47
N GLY A 372 -54.41 12.98 -3.23
CA GLY A 372 -53.06 12.96 -2.66
C GLY A 372 -52.21 11.80 -3.18
N GLY A 373 -50.89 11.96 -3.13
CA GLY A 373 -49.94 10.94 -3.56
C GLY A 373 -49.79 9.82 -2.52
N ASN A 374 -49.75 8.56 -2.97
CA ASN A 374 -49.36 7.42 -2.12
C ASN A 374 -47.93 7.59 -1.61
N GLY A 375 -47.69 7.24 -0.35
CA GLY A 375 -46.33 7.05 0.17
C GLY A 375 -45.67 5.80 -0.41
N ALA A 376 -44.37 5.64 -0.18
CA ALA A 376 -43.63 4.49 -0.69
C ALA A 376 -43.51 3.33 0.30
N GLY A 377 -43.23 2.14 -0.23
CA GLY A 377 -43.10 0.91 0.53
C GLY A 377 -41.79 0.74 1.31
N ILE A 378 -41.51 -0.50 1.68
CA ILE A 378 -40.29 -0.93 2.37
C ILE A 378 -39.51 -1.88 1.46
N VAL A 379 -38.19 -1.71 1.37
CA VAL A 379 -37.24 -2.71 0.86
C VAL A 379 -36.36 -3.18 2.02
N TYR A 380 -36.30 -4.49 2.24
CA TYR A 380 -35.40 -5.09 3.24
C TYR A 380 -34.61 -6.23 2.59
N MET A 381 -33.27 -6.12 2.59
CA MET A 381 -32.39 -7.15 2.05
C MET A 381 -31.44 -7.70 3.11
N LEU A 382 -31.35 -9.04 3.17
CA LEU A 382 -30.39 -9.82 3.95
C LEU A 382 -29.44 -10.53 2.98
N THR A 383 -28.23 -10.00 2.75
CA THR A 383 -27.26 -10.54 1.80
C THR A 383 -25.99 -10.99 2.50
N TYR A 384 -25.63 -12.27 2.46
CA TYR A 384 -24.44 -12.80 3.15
C TYR A 384 -23.16 -12.75 2.28
N ALA A 385 -23.18 -11.87 1.28
CA ALA A 385 -22.04 -11.46 0.45
C ALA A 385 -22.28 -10.00 -0.02
N ASN A 386 -21.69 -9.60 -1.16
CA ASN A 386 -21.75 -8.22 -1.65
C ASN A 386 -23.09 -7.85 -2.29
N ILE A 387 -23.44 -6.55 -2.23
CA ILE A 387 -24.48 -5.94 -3.05
C ILE A 387 -23.80 -4.94 -3.99
N SER A 388 -23.87 -5.19 -5.30
CA SER A 388 -23.10 -4.46 -6.31
C SER A 388 -23.90 -4.17 -7.59
N GLY A 389 -23.34 -3.33 -8.46
CA GLY A 389 -23.86 -3.08 -9.80
C GLY A 389 -23.90 -1.60 -10.15
N ALA A 390 -24.88 -1.21 -10.96
CA ALA A 390 -25.11 0.18 -11.40
C ALA A 390 -26.61 0.54 -11.52
N GLY A 391 -27.50 -0.36 -11.10
CA GLY A 391 -28.94 -0.13 -11.08
C GLY A 391 -29.43 0.55 -9.79
N GLN A 392 -30.74 0.47 -9.54
CA GLN A 392 -31.42 1.32 -8.57
C GLN A 392 -32.29 0.56 -7.56
N ILE A 393 -32.38 1.09 -6.33
CA ILE A 393 -33.40 0.71 -5.34
C ILE A 393 -34.23 1.95 -5.05
N LEU A 394 -35.55 1.87 -5.29
CA LEU A 394 -36.46 3.00 -5.34
C LEU A 394 -37.62 2.80 -4.36
N ALA A 395 -37.78 3.75 -3.44
CA ALA A 395 -38.91 3.87 -2.52
C ALA A 395 -39.35 5.34 -2.46
N ASN A 396 -39.67 5.94 -3.60
CA ASN A 396 -40.10 7.34 -3.69
C ASN A 396 -41.62 7.48 -3.49
N GLY A 397 -42.07 8.53 -2.80
CA GLY A 397 -43.49 8.86 -2.72
C GLY A 397 -44.03 9.27 -4.09
N ALA A 398 -45.32 9.02 -4.35
CA ALA A 398 -45.99 9.58 -5.51
C ALA A 398 -46.18 11.09 -5.36
N ASN A 399 -46.15 11.80 -6.49
CA ASN A 399 -46.63 13.18 -6.52
C ASN A 399 -48.13 13.22 -6.17
N GLY A 400 -48.56 14.30 -5.53
CA GLY A 400 -49.99 14.62 -5.46
C GLY A 400 -50.53 14.96 -6.84
N LEU A 401 -51.80 14.65 -7.09
CA LEU A 401 -52.44 15.04 -8.34
C LEU A 401 -52.72 16.54 -8.33
N ASN A 402 -52.58 17.15 -9.49
CA ASN A 402 -53.04 18.52 -9.71
C ASN A 402 -54.57 18.59 -9.55
N SER A 403 -55.12 19.75 -9.22
CA SER A 403 -56.50 20.07 -9.62
C SER A 403 -56.52 20.43 -11.11
N PHE A 404 -57.66 20.28 -11.78
CA PHE A 404 -57.74 20.39 -13.24
C PHE A 404 -58.94 21.18 -13.76
N GLY A 405 -58.70 22.36 -14.33
CA GLY A 405 -59.68 23.04 -15.18
C GLY A 405 -59.75 22.44 -16.59
N ASN A 406 -60.94 22.49 -17.20
CA ASN A 406 -61.08 22.31 -18.64
C ASN A 406 -61.44 23.66 -19.30
N ASN A 407 -61.51 23.71 -20.63
CA ASN A 407 -61.76 24.96 -21.37
C ASN A 407 -63.14 25.60 -21.10
N PHE A 408 -64.05 24.92 -20.40
CA PHE A 408 -65.45 25.33 -20.18
C PHE A 408 -65.88 25.32 -18.71
N THR A 409 -65.14 24.65 -17.81
CA THR A 409 -65.35 24.71 -16.36
C THR A 409 -64.06 25.14 -15.67
N GLY A 410 -64.13 26.19 -14.86
CA GLY A 410 -62.99 26.63 -14.05
C GLY A 410 -62.62 25.52 -13.07
N GLY A 411 -61.40 24.99 -13.17
CA GLY A 411 -60.89 24.01 -12.20
C GLY A 411 -60.45 24.75 -10.96
N ASN A 412 -61.43 25.03 -10.11
CA ASN A 412 -61.29 25.95 -9.01
C ASN A 412 -61.00 25.24 -7.67
N ASP A 413 -60.71 23.94 -7.71
CA ASP A 413 -60.53 23.09 -6.52
C ASP A 413 -59.05 23.03 -6.05
N GLY A 414 -58.84 22.57 -4.82
CA GLY A 414 -57.51 22.35 -4.24
C GLY A 414 -56.77 21.16 -4.86
N ALA A 415 -55.43 21.23 -4.88
CA ALA A 415 -54.57 20.15 -5.38
C ALA A 415 -54.08 19.23 -4.25
N GLY A 416 -53.73 17.99 -4.59
CA GLY A 416 -53.30 16.97 -3.63
C GLY A 416 -51.85 17.13 -3.18
N GLY A 417 -51.55 16.78 -1.94
CA GLY A 417 -50.18 16.75 -1.41
C GLY A 417 -49.40 15.51 -1.85
N GLY A 418 -48.06 15.63 -1.88
CA GLY A 418 -47.17 14.53 -2.24
C GLY A 418 -47.03 13.47 -1.15
N GLY A 419 -46.95 12.19 -1.54
CA GLY A 419 -46.66 11.08 -0.64
C GLY A 419 -45.19 11.08 -0.18
N ALA A 420 -44.90 10.42 0.95
CA ALA A 420 -43.55 10.37 1.50
C ALA A 420 -42.65 9.27 0.92
N GLY A 421 -41.34 9.48 1.05
CA GLY A 421 -40.33 8.44 0.81
C GLY A 421 -40.45 7.28 1.79
N GLY A 422 -40.08 6.08 1.35
CA GLY A 422 -40.24 4.82 2.07
C GLY A 422 -39.04 4.45 2.93
N THR A 423 -38.90 3.16 3.25
CA THR A 423 -37.76 2.62 4.01
C THR A 423 -36.94 1.68 3.15
N ILE A 424 -35.61 1.82 3.12
CA ILE A 424 -34.69 0.90 2.45
C ILE A 424 -33.61 0.44 3.44
N ILE A 425 -33.54 -0.85 3.73
CA ILE A 425 -32.55 -1.45 4.63
C ILE A 425 -31.74 -2.51 3.88
N LEU A 426 -30.43 -2.31 3.83
CA LEU A 426 -29.47 -3.22 3.20
C LEU A 426 -28.51 -3.79 4.26
N SER A 427 -28.86 -4.98 4.75
CA SER A 427 -28.03 -5.79 5.64
C SER A 427 -27.13 -6.69 4.79
N SER A 428 -25.84 -6.39 4.73
CA SER A 428 -24.82 -7.11 3.98
C SER A 428 -23.63 -7.42 4.89
N THR A 429 -23.15 -8.66 4.85
CA THR A 429 -21.85 -9.01 5.47
C THR A 429 -20.67 -8.72 4.54
N GLY A 430 -20.93 -8.52 3.25
CA GLY A 430 -19.98 -7.99 2.29
C GLY A 430 -20.05 -6.46 2.22
N THR A 431 -19.70 -5.89 1.06
CA THR A 431 -19.78 -4.45 0.78
C THR A 431 -21.01 -4.12 -0.06
N VAL A 432 -21.70 -3.03 0.25
CA VAL A 432 -22.75 -2.41 -0.60
C VAL A 432 -22.15 -1.25 -1.40
N SER A 433 -22.13 -1.35 -2.73
CA SER A 433 -21.48 -0.37 -3.61
C SER A 433 -22.08 -0.30 -5.02
N GLY A 434 -21.79 0.77 -5.76
CA GLY A 434 -22.13 0.97 -7.18
C GLY A 434 -23.61 1.26 -7.50
N ILE A 435 -24.55 0.76 -6.68
CA ILE A 435 -25.99 1.01 -6.83
C ILE A 435 -26.40 2.42 -6.36
N THR A 436 -27.53 2.91 -6.86
CA THR A 436 -28.18 4.14 -6.37
C THR A 436 -29.44 3.81 -5.57
N ILE A 437 -29.68 4.51 -4.48
CA ILE A 437 -30.78 4.30 -3.54
C ILE A 437 -31.58 5.60 -3.41
N ASN A 438 -32.87 5.59 -3.74
CA ASN A 438 -33.71 6.79 -3.69
C ASN A 438 -34.96 6.52 -2.83
N ALA A 439 -35.12 7.27 -1.76
CA ALA A 439 -36.32 7.30 -0.93
C ALA A 439 -36.79 8.76 -0.73
N ASN A 440 -37.08 9.45 -1.84
CA ASN A 440 -37.50 10.85 -1.84
C ASN A 440 -39.02 10.98 -1.62
N GLY A 441 -39.47 12.10 -1.06
CA GLY A 441 -40.87 12.48 -1.09
C GLY A 441 -41.33 12.90 -2.49
N GLY A 442 -42.60 12.65 -2.80
CA GLY A 442 -43.23 13.13 -4.03
C GLY A 442 -43.57 14.62 -3.97
N ASN A 443 -43.66 15.26 -5.12
CA ASN A 443 -44.03 16.68 -5.20
C ASN A 443 -45.52 16.89 -4.90
N GLY A 444 -45.87 18.07 -4.37
CA GLY A 444 -47.26 18.50 -4.29
C GLY A 444 -47.85 18.78 -5.68
N GLY A 445 -49.15 18.53 -5.82
CA GLY A 445 -49.88 18.82 -7.06
C GLY A 445 -49.99 20.33 -7.31
N ASN A 446 -49.90 20.73 -8.57
CA ASN A 446 -50.17 22.10 -8.98
C ASN A 446 -51.67 22.39 -8.98
N GLN A 447 -52.04 23.64 -8.72
CA GLN A 447 -53.39 24.13 -8.94
C GLN A 447 -53.48 24.70 -10.37
N VAL A 448 -54.55 24.33 -11.10
CA VAL A 448 -54.68 24.61 -12.54
C VAL A 448 -56.05 25.19 -12.88
N LEU A 449 -56.16 26.52 -12.81
CA LEU A 449 -57.31 27.30 -13.26
C LEU A 449 -57.53 27.19 -14.78
N GLY A 450 -58.80 27.31 -15.17
CA GLY A 450 -59.22 27.48 -16.56
C GLY A 450 -59.00 28.91 -17.09
N ILE A 451 -58.94 29.05 -18.42
CA ILE A 451 -58.52 30.26 -19.16
C ILE A 451 -59.33 31.54 -18.83
N ASN A 452 -60.54 31.40 -18.28
CA ASN A 452 -61.43 32.52 -17.95
C ASN A 452 -61.84 32.57 -16.47
N SER A 453 -61.07 31.97 -15.54
CA SER A 453 -61.39 32.07 -14.11
C SER A 453 -61.09 33.48 -13.59
N ASN A 454 -62.05 34.08 -12.88
CA ASN A 454 -61.86 35.33 -12.14
C ASN A 454 -61.33 35.08 -10.71
N ASN A 455 -61.10 33.82 -10.34
CA ASN A 455 -60.56 33.44 -9.05
C ASN A 455 -59.09 33.86 -8.99
N GLN A 456 -58.70 34.55 -7.92
CA GLN A 456 -57.31 34.95 -7.78
C GLN A 456 -56.45 33.76 -7.32
N ALA A 457 -56.88 33.01 -6.30
CA ALA A 457 -56.01 32.05 -5.62
C ALA A 457 -56.81 30.88 -5.05
N GLU A 458 -56.29 29.66 -5.19
CA GLU A 458 -56.68 28.44 -4.46
C GLU A 458 -55.40 27.65 -4.13
N GLY A 459 -55.50 26.56 -3.36
CA GLY A 459 -54.35 25.94 -2.71
C GLY A 459 -53.65 24.84 -3.52
N PRO A 460 -52.36 24.99 -3.89
CA PRO A 460 -51.55 23.89 -4.41
C PRO A 460 -51.19 22.88 -3.31
N GLY A 461 -50.76 21.68 -3.68
CA GLY A 461 -50.37 20.64 -2.72
C GLY A 461 -49.02 20.89 -2.04
N GLY A 462 -48.87 20.43 -0.80
CA GLY A 462 -47.59 20.38 -0.10
C GLY A 462 -46.71 19.23 -0.56
N GLY A 463 -45.38 19.40 -0.54
CA GLY A 463 -44.43 18.34 -0.90
C GLY A 463 -44.30 17.26 0.16
N GLY A 464 -44.16 15.99 -0.22
CA GLY A 464 -43.96 14.88 0.71
C GLY A 464 -42.58 14.90 1.38
N GLY A 465 -42.48 14.43 2.62
CA GLY A 465 -41.21 14.28 3.34
C GLY A 465 -40.35 13.12 2.82
N GLY A 466 -39.04 13.21 3.07
CA GLY A 466 -38.09 12.16 2.74
C GLY A 466 -38.28 10.86 3.53
N GLY A 467 -37.67 9.80 3.01
CA GLY A 467 -37.69 8.45 3.57
C GLY A 467 -36.51 8.13 4.49
N TYR A 468 -36.32 6.84 4.73
CA TYR A 468 -35.27 6.29 5.59
C TYR A 468 -34.39 5.31 4.81
N THR A 469 -33.07 5.48 4.85
CA THR A 469 -32.12 4.49 4.31
C THR A 469 -31.10 4.08 5.36
N ALA A 470 -30.87 2.77 5.48
CA ALA A 470 -29.84 2.21 6.34
C ALA A 470 -29.03 1.15 5.61
N VAL A 471 -27.71 1.27 5.71
CA VAL A 471 -26.75 0.41 5.01
C VAL A 471 -25.71 -0.03 6.04
N SER A 472 -25.46 -1.33 6.08
CA SER A 472 -24.62 -1.94 7.12
C SER A 472 -23.12 -1.88 6.85
N ASN A 473 -22.72 -1.93 5.58
CA ASN A 473 -21.32 -1.82 5.19
C ASN A 473 -21.22 -1.26 3.76
N GLY A 474 -20.39 -0.22 3.58
CA GLY A 474 -20.27 0.52 2.32
C GLY A 474 -21.07 1.82 2.29
N SER A 475 -21.01 2.53 1.16
CA SER A 475 -21.59 3.88 1.00
C SER A 475 -22.12 4.07 -0.43
N PRO A 476 -23.24 3.42 -0.79
CA PRO A 476 -23.91 3.65 -2.08
C PRO A 476 -24.48 5.08 -2.15
N THR A 477 -24.64 5.58 -3.38
CA THR A 477 -25.28 6.88 -3.64
C THR A 477 -26.71 6.85 -3.12
N GLN A 478 -27.06 7.75 -2.20
CA GLN A 478 -28.35 7.77 -1.51
C GLN A 478 -29.02 9.15 -1.62
N THR A 479 -30.32 9.18 -1.91
CA THR A 479 -31.15 10.40 -1.85
C THR A 479 -32.41 10.18 -1.01
N VAL A 480 -32.69 11.12 -0.11
CA VAL A 480 -33.84 11.12 0.82
C VAL A 480 -34.49 12.51 0.89
N ASN A 481 -34.52 13.21 -0.25
CA ASN A 481 -34.99 14.58 -0.32
C ASN A 481 -36.49 14.68 -0.02
N GLY A 482 -36.91 15.79 0.58
CA GLY A 482 -38.31 16.19 0.56
C GLY A 482 -38.72 16.60 -0.85
N GLY A 483 -39.96 16.27 -1.23
CA GLY A 483 -40.57 16.71 -2.47
C GLY A 483 -40.87 18.22 -2.45
N ASN A 484 -40.99 18.79 -3.64
CA ASN A 484 -41.27 20.22 -3.81
C ASN A 484 -42.76 20.50 -3.58
N ASN A 485 -43.10 21.75 -3.21
CA ASN A 485 -44.49 22.22 -3.23
C ASN A 485 -45.03 22.27 -4.66
N GLY A 486 -46.36 22.21 -4.77
CA GLY A 486 -47.07 22.66 -5.96
C GLY A 486 -47.05 24.18 -6.13
N THR A 487 -47.58 24.63 -7.25
CA THR A 487 -47.79 26.05 -7.60
C THR A 487 -49.15 26.27 -8.24
N SER A 488 -49.67 27.48 -8.18
CA SER A 488 -50.85 27.94 -8.93
C SER A 488 -50.44 28.51 -10.29
N ASN A 489 -51.25 28.26 -11.32
CA ASN A 489 -51.11 28.89 -12.64
C ASN A 489 -51.83 30.24 -12.78
N SER A 490 -52.39 30.78 -11.69
CA SER A 490 -53.17 32.02 -11.70
C SER A 490 -52.37 33.22 -12.22
N ASN A 491 -52.93 33.91 -13.21
CA ASN A 491 -52.45 35.21 -13.72
C ASN A 491 -52.51 36.31 -12.64
N HIS A 492 -53.23 36.10 -11.54
CA HIS A 492 -53.35 37.03 -10.43
C HIS A 492 -52.42 36.72 -9.23
N ILE A 493 -51.77 35.54 -9.16
CA ILE A 493 -50.82 35.16 -8.07
C ILE A 493 -49.38 35.07 -8.60
N THR A 494 -49.01 35.99 -9.50
CA THR A 494 -47.73 35.93 -10.21
C THR A 494 -46.50 36.23 -9.35
N ASN A 495 -46.64 36.95 -8.22
CA ASN A 495 -45.51 37.26 -7.34
C ASN A 495 -45.23 36.15 -6.30
N PHE A 496 -46.16 35.22 -6.12
CA PHE A 496 -46.04 34.14 -5.14
C PHE A 496 -46.76 32.83 -5.57
N PRO A 497 -46.34 32.19 -6.69
CA PRO A 497 -46.95 30.96 -7.21
C PRO A 497 -47.19 29.80 -6.23
N PRO A 498 -46.36 29.53 -5.18
CA PRO A 498 -46.66 28.46 -4.23
C PRO A 498 -47.98 28.65 -3.46
N ASN A 499 -48.47 29.90 -3.39
CA ASN A 499 -49.69 30.27 -2.69
C ASN A 499 -49.89 29.60 -1.32
N GLY A 500 -48.84 29.59 -0.49
CA GLY A 500 -48.91 29.03 0.86
C GLY A 500 -48.49 27.57 1.01
N ALA A 501 -48.29 26.85 -0.11
CA ALA A 501 -47.77 25.49 -0.11
C ALA A 501 -46.25 25.44 0.11
N THR A 502 -45.78 24.45 0.86
CA THR A 502 -44.36 24.32 1.25
C THR A 502 -43.76 22.96 0.89
N ARG A 503 -42.43 22.89 0.84
CA ARG A 503 -41.65 21.68 0.52
C ARG A 503 -41.64 20.72 1.72
N GLY A 504 -41.47 19.44 1.43
CA GLY A 504 -41.21 18.43 2.45
C GLY A 504 -39.83 18.58 3.10
N GLY A 505 -39.67 18.01 4.29
CA GLY A 505 -38.41 17.87 5.00
C GLY A 505 -37.54 16.76 4.42
N ILE A 506 -36.24 16.89 4.64
CA ILE A 506 -35.27 15.86 4.29
C ILE A 506 -35.38 14.67 5.26
N GLY A 507 -35.28 13.46 4.69
CA GLY A 507 -35.31 12.21 5.42
C GLY A 507 -33.99 11.83 6.08
N LEU A 508 -33.87 10.55 6.46
CA LEU A 508 -32.70 10.00 7.14
C LEU A 508 -31.90 9.09 6.20
N ALA A 509 -30.74 9.56 5.73
CA ALA A 509 -29.84 8.77 4.90
C ALA A 509 -28.75 8.07 5.72
N SER A 510 -28.19 6.98 5.18
CA SER A 510 -27.01 6.26 5.71
C SER A 510 -27.06 5.95 7.20
N GLN A 511 -28.23 5.59 7.72
CA GLN A 511 -28.40 5.28 9.13
C GLN A 511 -27.66 3.97 9.48
N PRO A 512 -27.03 3.89 10.66
CA PRO A 512 -26.23 2.73 11.03
C PRO A 512 -27.12 1.50 11.18
N PHE A 513 -26.70 0.39 10.57
CA PHE A 513 -27.37 -0.90 10.70
C PHE A 513 -26.36 -2.02 10.91
N THR A 514 -26.60 -2.91 11.85
CA THR A 514 -25.66 -3.98 12.19
C THR A 514 -26.01 -5.29 11.47
N ALA A 515 -25.17 -5.71 10.52
CA ALA A 515 -25.21 -7.05 9.99
C ALA A 515 -24.43 -8.03 10.90
N PHE A 516 -24.92 -9.26 11.00
CA PHE A 516 -24.21 -10.37 11.63
C PHE A 516 -24.47 -11.67 10.88
N ASN A 517 -23.62 -12.67 11.10
CA ASN A 517 -23.84 -14.03 10.60
C ASN A 517 -23.32 -15.06 11.60
N LEU A 518 -23.89 -16.27 11.56
CA LEU A 518 -23.38 -17.41 12.31
C LEU A 518 -22.36 -18.16 11.42
N VAL A 519 -21.22 -18.55 12.00
CA VAL A 519 -20.26 -19.45 11.38
C VAL A 519 -20.01 -20.66 12.27
N LYS A 520 -19.68 -21.79 11.65
CA LYS A 520 -19.51 -23.10 12.29
C LYS A 520 -18.10 -23.66 12.04
N SER A 521 -17.69 -24.65 12.82
CA SER A 521 -16.59 -25.55 12.46
C SER A 521 -16.89 -26.30 11.16
N ASN A 522 -15.85 -26.79 10.49
CA ASN A 522 -16.02 -27.70 9.36
C ASN A 522 -16.71 -29.00 9.80
N ASP A 523 -17.26 -29.73 8.83
CA ASP A 523 -17.67 -31.11 9.02
C ASP A 523 -16.43 -31.96 9.36
N THR A 524 -16.58 -32.97 10.22
CA THR A 524 -15.45 -33.68 10.83
C THR A 524 -15.62 -35.19 10.77
N THR A 525 -14.51 -35.91 10.68
CA THR A 525 -14.49 -37.38 10.73
C THR A 525 -13.92 -37.81 12.09
N ILE A 526 -14.55 -38.79 12.74
CA ILE A 526 -14.06 -39.38 13.98
C ILE A 526 -14.13 -40.92 13.93
N CYS A 527 -13.36 -41.57 14.80
CA CYS A 527 -13.43 -43.02 14.99
C CYS A 527 -14.73 -43.45 15.68
N GLU A 528 -15.27 -44.61 15.30
CA GLU A 528 -16.33 -45.30 16.03
C GLU A 528 -16.00 -45.40 17.53
N GLY A 529 -16.96 -45.09 18.41
CA GLY A 529 -16.76 -45.11 19.86
C GLY A 529 -16.11 -43.85 20.46
N THR A 530 -15.88 -42.79 19.67
CA THR A 530 -15.32 -41.51 20.14
C THR A 530 -16.34 -40.36 20.09
N SER A 531 -15.96 -39.17 20.58
CA SER A 531 -16.77 -37.94 20.54
C SER A 531 -16.03 -36.84 19.77
N ALA A 532 -16.78 -35.88 19.21
CA ALA A 532 -16.23 -34.69 18.58
C ALA A 532 -16.48 -33.45 19.45
N THR A 533 -15.59 -32.45 19.38
CA THR A 533 -15.86 -31.10 19.89
C THR A 533 -16.13 -30.17 18.72
N LEU A 534 -17.35 -29.65 18.67
CA LEU A 534 -17.84 -28.75 17.63
C LEU A 534 -17.75 -27.30 18.12
N THR A 535 -17.56 -26.35 17.21
CA THR A 535 -17.46 -24.93 17.56
C THR A 535 -18.32 -24.06 16.65
N ALA A 536 -18.83 -22.95 17.16
CA ALA A 536 -19.52 -21.93 16.39
C ALA A 536 -19.27 -20.53 16.97
N SER A 537 -19.37 -19.50 16.13
CA SER A 537 -19.23 -18.11 16.55
C SER A 537 -20.12 -17.18 15.72
N LEU A 538 -20.39 -16.00 16.25
CA LEU A 538 -21.07 -14.93 15.52
C LEU A 538 -20.02 -13.96 14.98
N ILE A 539 -20.12 -13.62 13.69
CA ILE A 539 -19.32 -12.59 13.03
C ILE A 539 -20.18 -11.35 12.74
N GLY A 540 -19.55 -10.18 12.66
CA GLY A 540 -20.24 -8.89 12.58
C GLY A 540 -20.59 -8.35 13.97
N ASN A 541 -21.62 -7.51 14.05
CA ASN A 541 -22.09 -6.93 15.32
C ASN A 541 -23.49 -7.45 15.64
N PRO A 542 -23.64 -8.66 16.21
CA PRO A 542 -24.93 -9.22 16.55
C PRO A 542 -25.66 -8.34 17.60
N PRO A 543 -26.99 -8.19 17.52
CA PRO A 543 -27.77 -7.62 18.61
C PRO A 543 -27.45 -8.27 19.95
N GLY A 544 -27.29 -7.46 21.01
CA GLY A 544 -26.96 -7.95 22.34
C GLY A 544 -27.99 -8.97 22.85
N GLY A 545 -27.51 -10.06 23.45
CA GLY A 545 -28.35 -11.14 23.98
C GLY A 545 -28.55 -12.35 23.06
N LEU A 546 -28.08 -12.31 21.80
CA LEU A 546 -28.07 -13.52 20.96
C LEU A 546 -27.18 -14.61 21.56
N THR A 547 -27.76 -15.79 21.73
CA THR A 547 -27.13 -16.96 22.35
C THR A 547 -27.02 -18.07 21.32
N ILE A 548 -25.82 -18.65 21.18
CA ILE A 548 -25.58 -19.81 20.30
C ILE A 548 -26.14 -21.06 20.99
N THR A 549 -26.98 -21.81 20.25
CA THR A 549 -27.69 -22.98 20.74
C THR A 549 -27.51 -24.15 19.76
N TRP A 550 -27.34 -25.35 20.32
CA TRP A 550 -27.10 -26.59 19.60
C TRP A 550 -28.34 -27.48 19.63
N PHE A 551 -28.62 -28.17 18.52
CA PHE A 551 -29.84 -28.93 18.28
C PHE A 551 -29.57 -30.27 17.57
N ASP A 552 -30.45 -31.24 17.79
CA ASP A 552 -30.47 -32.56 17.11
C ASP A 552 -31.17 -32.54 15.74
N ALA A 553 -31.90 -31.48 15.41
CA ALA A 553 -32.64 -31.36 14.15
C ALA A 553 -32.49 -29.98 13.49
N GLN A 554 -32.66 -29.94 12.17
CA GLN A 554 -32.61 -28.70 11.37
C GLN A 554 -33.79 -27.76 11.71
N PHE A 555 -34.96 -28.33 11.98
CA PHE A 555 -36.19 -27.63 12.34
C PHE A 555 -36.83 -28.33 13.55
N GLY A 556 -37.35 -27.58 14.52
CA GLY A 556 -37.79 -28.14 15.79
C GLY A 556 -36.62 -28.71 16.59
N GLY A 557 -36.72 -29.98 17.01
CA GLY A 557 -35.67 -30.69 17.74
C GLY A 557 -35.53 -30.29 19.21
N ASN A 558 -34.68 -31.03 19.93
CA ASN A 558 -34.30 -30.74 21.30
C ASN A 558 -33.09 -29.79 21.33
N VAL A 559 -33.02 -28.95 22.36
CA VAL A 559 -31.79 -28.21 22.68
C VAL A 559 -30.80 -29.16 23.35
N LEU A 560 -29.61 -29.28 22.77
CA LEU A 560 -28.52 -30.14 23.24
C LEU A 560 -27.52 -29.39 24.12
N GLY A 561 -27.38 -28.08 23.90
CA GLY A 561 -26.40 -27.26 24.61
C GLY A 561 -26.44 -25.80 24.18
N ILE A 562 -25.75 -24.96 24.95
CA ILE A 562 -25.66 -23.51 24.75
C ILE A 562 -24.19 -23.09 24.85
N GLY A 563 -23.78 -22.17 23.96
CA GLY A 563 -22.43 -21.59 23.93
C GLY A 563 -21.68 -21.86 22.64
N ASN A 564 -20.46 -21.31 22.55
CA ASN A 564 -19.63 -21.35 21.34
C ASN A 564 -19.06 -22.74 21.03
N THR A 565 -19.19 -23.71 21.95
CA THR A 565 -18.63 -25.06 21.83
C THR A 565 -19.63 -26.11 22.29
N TYR A 566 -19.68 -27.25 21.62
CA TYR A 566 -20.48 -28.41 22.01
C TYR A 566 -19.69 -29.70 21.79
N THR A 567 -19.46 -30.46 22.86
CA THR A 567 -18.88 -31.79 22.78
C THR A 567 -20.00 -32.81 22.64
N THR A 568 -19.93 -33.67 21.63
CA THR A 568 -20.95 -34.68 21.38
C THR A 568 -20.89 -35.81 22.41
N PRO A 569 -21.97 -36.58 22.58
CA PRO A 569 -21.86 -37.94 23.10
C PRO A 569 -20.88 -38.79 22.26
N ILE A 570 -20.55 -39.99 22.77
CA ILE A 570 -19.89 -41.02 21.99
C ILE A 570 -20.78 -41.42 20.81
N LEU A 571 -20.22 -41.47 19.59
CA LEU A 571 -20.95 -41.78 18.36
C LEU A 571 -20.45 -43.10 17.76
N ASN A 572 -21.41 -43.92 17.32
CA ASN A 572 -21.15 -45.15 16.57
C ASN A 572 -21.72 -45.11 15.13
N ASN A 573 -22.33 -43.98 14.74
CA ASN A 573 -22.96 -43.78 13.44
C ASN A 573 -22.83 -42.32 13.01
N ASN A 574 -22.79 -42.07 11.69
CA ASN A 574 -22.83 -40.72 11.13
C ASN A 574 -23.99 -39.91 11.73
N THR A 575 -23.68 -38.74 12.29
CA THR A 575 -24.64 -37.91 13.01
C THR A 575 -24.48 -36.45 12.58
N THR A 576 -25.59 -35.79 12.28
CA THR A 576 -25.60 -34.36 11.94
C THR A 576 -26.16 -33.56 13.10
N TYR A 577 -25.36 -32.65 13.65
CA TYR A 577 -25.79 -31.67 14.63
C TYR A 577 -26.10 -30.33 13.96
N TYR A 578 -26.93 -29.51 14.59
CA TYR A 578 -27.31 -28.20 14.04
C TYR A 578 -27.02 -27.10 15.05
N VAL A 579 -26.43 -26.00 14.60
CA VAL A 579 -26.15 -24.84 15.44
C VAL A 579 -26.89 -23.61 14.93
N GLY A 580 -27.50 -22.85 15.84
CA GLY A 580 -28.33 -21.69 15.51
C GLY A 580 -28.28 -20.62 16.60
N VAL A 581 -29.01 -19.53 16.37
CA VAL A 581 -29.33 -18.51 17.38
C VAL A 581 -30.82 -18.22 17.34
N CYS A 582 -31.38 -17.77 18.47
CA CYS A 582 -32.74 -17.24 18.51
C CYS A 582 -32.73 -15.79 19.04
N PRO A 583 -33.45 -14.85 18.37
CA PRO A 583 -34.07 -15.00 17.05
C PRO A 583 -33.01 -15.16 15.95
N GLY A 584 -33.32 -15.94 14.91
CA GLY A 584 -32.39 -16.25 13.84
C GLY A 584 -33.09 -16.78 12.59
N THR A 585 -32.46 -16.63 11.42
CA THR A 585 -33.08 -16.99 10.13
C THR A 585 -32.78 -18.41 9.67
N PHE A 586 -31.92 -19.16 10.35
CA PHE A 586 -31.37 -20.45 9.90
C PHE A 586 -30.63 -21.20 11.02
N ARG A 587 -30.31 -22.48 10.76
CA ARG A 587 -29.36 -23.29 11.53
C ARG A 587 -28.32 -23.90 10.58
N LEU A 588 -27.06 -23.96 11.00
CA LEU A 588 -25.99 -24.58 10.22
C LEU A 588 -25.82 -26.06 10.60
N PRO A 589 -25.87 -27.00 9.64
CA PRO A 589 -25.54 -28.40 9.91
C PRO A 589 -24.03 -28.56 10.08
N ILE A 590 -23.62 -29.36 11.06
CA ILE A 590 -22.28 -29.95 11.18
C ILE A 590 -22.46 -31.45 11.07
N VAL A 591 -21.94 -32.02 9.98
CA VAL A 591 -21.92 -33.46 9.76
C VAL A 591 -20.70 -34.05 10.46
N ILE A 592 -20.94 -35.08 11.27
CA ILE A 592 -19.89 -35.94 11.80
C ILE A 592 -19.96 -37.27 11.08
N THR A 593 -18.91 -37.59 10.34
CA THR A 593 -18.72 -38.90 9.74
C THR A 593 -18.04 -39.80 10.76
N VAL A 594 -18.67 -40.91 11.11
CA VAL A 594 -18.09 -41.94 11.97
C VAL A 594 -17.55 -43.04 11.07
N VAL A 595 -16.26 -43.34 11.22
CA VAL A 595 -15.57 -44.39 10.46
C VAL A 595 -14.95 -45.41 11.39
N GLN A 596 -14.81 -46.65 10.90
CA GLN A 596 -13.97 -47.63 11.60
C GLN A 596 -12.51 -47.28 11.36
N CYS A 597 -11.85 -46.78 12.41
CA CYS A 597 -10.41 -46.61 12.42
C CYS A 597 -9.75 -47.98 12.62
N LEU A 598 -8.90 -48.36 11.67
CA LEU A 598 -8.07 -49.56 11.79
C LEU A 598 -6.77 -49.13 12.46
N SER A 599 -6.35 -49.79 13.54
CA SER A 599 -5.05 -49.53 14.14
C SER A 599 -3.95 -49.79 13.09
N PRO A 600 -3.15 -48.77 12.70
CA PRO A 600 -1.96 -48.97 11.90
C PRO A 600 -0.99 -49.87 12.66
N ILE A 601 -0.09 -50.53 11.93
CA ILE A 601 1.13 -51.10 12.51
C ILE A 601 2.27 -50.57 11.67
N ALA A 602 3.14 -49.76 12.27
CA ALA A 602 4.21 -49.07 11.59
C ALA A 602 5.45 -49.97 11.44
N ASP A 603 5.95 -50.13 10.21
CA ASP A 603 7.21 -50.82 9.93
C ASP A 603 7.86 -50.31 8.63
N PHE A 604 9.18 -50.48 8.52
CA PHE A 604 9.97 -50.10 7.35
C PHE A 604 11.29 -50.86 7.20
N SER A 605 11.87 -50.82 6.01
CA SER A 605 13.26 -51.19 5.73
C SER A 605 14.00 -50.09 4.97
N SER A 606 15.32 -50.23 4.81
CA SER A 606 16.17 -49.40 3.96
C SER A 606 16.89 -50.22 2.90
N SER A 607 17.39 -49.57 1.85
CA SER A 607 18.19 -50.20 0.79
C SER A 607 19.57 -50.65 1.27
N ASP A 608 20.13 -49.94 2.25
CA ASP A 608 21.37 -50.26 2.95
C ASP A 608 21.26 -49.79 4.42
N SER A 609 22.12 -50.30 5.29
CA SER A 609 22.23 -49.96 6.71
C SER A 609 23.64 -49.50 7.13
N SER A 610 24.65 -49.64 6.26
CA SER A 610 26.03 -49.24 6.56
C SER A 610 26.77 -48.73 5.33
N PHE A 611 27.11 -47.45 5.29
CA PHE A 611 27.74 -46.81 4.13
C PHE A 611 28.62 -45.61 4.53
N CYS A 612 29.36 -45.05 3.59
CA CYS A 612 30.26 -43.91 3.82
C CYS A 612 29.51 -42.57 3.72
N GLU A 613 29.91 -41.57 4.51
CA GLU A 613 29.33 -40.22 4.45
C GLU A 613 29.36 -39.64 3.03
N GLY A 614 28.31 -38.88 2.69
CA GLY A 614 28.04 -38.39 1.34
C GLY A 614 27.19 -39.34 0.48
N SER A 615 26.99 -40.58 0.90
CA SER A 615 26.11 -41.53 0.21
C SER A 615 24.64 -41.31 0.57
N CYS A 616 23.75 -41.75 -0.34
CA CYS A 616 22.29 -41.64 -0.20
C CYS A 616 21.64 -43.02 -0.28
N ILE A 617 20.59 -43.22 0.51
CA ILE A 617 19.84 -44.49 0.58
C ILE A 617 18.33 -44.26 0.44
N ASP A 618 17.63 -45.35 0.10
CA ASP A 618 16.19 -45.38 -0.04
C ASP A 618 15.54 -46.13 1.14
N PHE A 619 14.30 -45.77 1.46
CA PHE A 619 13.47 -46.38 2.51
C PHE A 619 12.18 -46.94 1.94
N THR A 620 11.79 -48.12 2.42
CA THR A 620 10.57 -48.81 2.01
C THR A 620 9.61 -48.90 3.19
N ASN A 621 8.42 -48.29 3.09
CA ASN A 621 7.34 -48.53 4.03
C ASN A 621 6.85 -49.98 3.95
N LEU A 622 6.73 -50.63 5.11
CA LEU A 622 6.11 -51.95 5.31
C LEU A 622 4.84 -51.89 6.16
N SER A 623 4.45 -50.69 6.63
CA SER A 623 3.31 -50.49 7.52
C SER A 623 1.99 -51.00 6.94
N VAL A 624 1.19 -51.66 7.77
CA VAL A 624 -0.15 -52.16 7.44
C VAL A 624 -1.24 -51.31 8.08
N ASN A 625 -2.46 -51.36 7.52
CA ASN A 625 -3.60 -50.52 7.89
C ASN A 625 -3.34 -48.99 7.82
N SER A 626 -2.31 -48.56 7.09
CA SER A 626 -1.93 -47.16 6.90
C SER A 626 -2.07 -46.70 5.44
N ASN A 627 -2.42 -45.43 5.21
CA ASN A 627 -2.49 -44.81 3.88
C ASN A 627 -1.67 -43.50 3.75
N SER A 628 -1.08 -43.02 4.85
CA SER A 628 -0.24 -41.82 4.89
C SER A 628 0.85 -41.97 5.95
N TRP A 629 1.97 -41.27 5.77
CA TRP A 629 3.22 -41.51 6.50
C TRP A 629 3.96 -40.21 6.80
N GLN A 630 4.71 -40.20 7.89
CA GLN A 630 5.64 -39.13 8.24
C GLN A 630 6.95 -39.73 8.74
N TRP A 631 8.02 -39.46 8.01
CA TRP A 631 9.37 -39.95 8.26
C TRP A 631 10.24 -38.86 8.89
N TYR A 632 11.13 -39.28 9.77
CA TYR A 632 12.20 -38.45 10.30
C TYR A 632 13.55 -39.16 10.12
N PHE A 633 14.50 -38.44 9.53
CA PHE A 633 15.86 -38.88 9.23
C PHE A 633 16.84 -37.92 9.93
N PRO A 634 17.09 -38.07 11.25
CA PRO A 634 18.09 -37.25 11.94
C PRO A 634 19.45 -37.40 11.26
N GLY A 635 20.11 -36.29 10.90
CA GLY A 635 21.38 -36.29 10.15
C GLY A 635 21.26 -36.56 8.64
N GLY A 636 20.09 -36.98 8.15
CA GLY A 636 19.79 -37.14 6.74
C GLY A 636 19.32 -35.85 6.07
N ASN A 637 19.54 -35.76 4.75
CA ASN A 637 19.02 -34.70 3.89
C ASN A 637 18.23 -35.32 2.71
N PRO A 638 16.92 -35.03 2.57
CA PRO A 638 16.09 -34.23 3.48
C PRO A 638 15.87 -34.92 4.83
N SER A 639 15.75 -34.14 5.90
CA SER A 639 15.61 -34.66 7.27
C SER A 639 14.22 -35.22 7.61
N THR A 640 13.25 -35.05 6.71
CA THR A 640 11.86 -35.54 6.85
C THR A 640 11.26 -35.86 5.49
N SER A 641 10.30 -36.78 5.42
CA SER A 641 9.52 -37.06 4.21
C SER A 641 8.08 -37.47 4.53
N ILE A 642 7.17 -37.29 3.56
CA ILE A 642 5.79 -37.81 3.58
C ILE A 642 5.52 -38.85 2.46
N ALA A 643 6.55 -39.22 1.70
CA ALA A 643 6.43 -40.22 0.65
C ALA A 643 6.23 -41.63 1.25
N GLN A 644 5.49 -42.50 0.56
CA GLN A 644 5.34 -43.91 0.96
C GLN A 644 6.69 -44.64 0.93
N HIS A 645 7.52 -44.34 -0.06
CA HIS A 645 8.87 -44.89 -0.22
C HIS A 645 9.84 -43.72 -0.45
N PRO A 646 10.41 -43.11 0.61
CA PRO A 646 11.37 -42.03 0.47
C PRO A 646 12.65 -42.50 -0.20
N THR A 647 13.11 -41.77 -1.21
CA THR A 647 14.35 -42.08 -1.93
C THR A 647 15.38 -40.95 -1.80
N ASN A 648 16.65 -41.24 -2.09
CA ASN A 648 17.77 -40.30 -2.04
C ASN A 648 17.94 -39.56 -0.69
N ILE A 649 17.85 -40.27 0.44
CA ILE A 649 18.15 -39.70 1.76
C ILE A 649 19.66 -39.76 2.00
N CYS A 650 20.34 -38.62 1.91
CA CYS A 650 21.80 -38.52 1.98
C CYS A 650 22.30 -38.15 3.38
N TYR A 651 23.34 -38.82 3.89
CA TYR A 651 23.92 -38.50 5.21
C TYR A 651 25.37 -38.01 5.05
N ASN A 652 25.61 -36.75 5.43
CA ASN A 652 26.88 -36.04 5.21
C ASN A 652 27.69 -35.86 6.50
N THR A 653 27.49 -36.72 7.49
CA THR A 653 28.20 -36.67 8.77
C THR A 653 28.30 -38.10 9.32
N PRO A 654 29.45 -38.53 9.87
CA PRO A 654 29.61 -39.88 10.39
C PRO A 654 28.80 -40.06 11.67
N GLY A 655 28.35 -41.29 11.91
CA GLY A 655 27.60 -41.61 13.12
C GLY A 655 26.54 -42.67 12.91
N THR A 656 25.73 -42.88 13.95
CA THR A 656 24.67 -43.89 13.98
C THR A 656 23.33 -43.20 14.21
N TYR A 657 22.40 -43.39 13.26
CA TYR A 657 21.16 -42.63 13.19
C TYR A 657 19.95 -43.50 13.49
N THR A 658 19.08 -42.99 14.36
CA THR A 658 17.78 -43.59 14.67
C THR A 658 16.76 -43.03 13.68
N VAL A 659 16.24 -43.88 12.80
CA VAL A 659 15.18 -43.51 11.85
C VAL A 659 13.82 -43.83 12.46
N SER A 660 12.87 -42.92 12.31
CA SER A 660 11.50 -43.12 12.81
C SER A 660 10.43 -42.81 11.77
N LEU A 661 9.39 -43.62 11.79
CA LEU A 661 8.21 -43.56 10.93
C LEU A 661 6.96 -43.48 11.80
N VAL A 662 6.08 -42.53 11.50
CA VAL A 662 4.68 -42.54 11.95
C VAL A 662 3.80 -42.91 10.76
N ALA A 663 2.97 -43.93 10.92
CA ALA A 663 2.05 -44.43 9.91
C ALA A 663 0.60 -44.15 10.37
N TYR A 664 -0.20 -43.57 9.49
CA TYR A 664 -1.57 -43.12 9.77
C TYR A 664 -2.59 -43.87 8.92
N ASP A 665 -3.76 -44.19 9.48
CA ASP A 665 -4.90 -44.77 8.72
C ASP A 665 -5.69 -43.74 7.90
N GLY A 666 -5.31 -42.46 7.99
CA GLY A 666 -5.98 -41.32 7.35
C GLY A 666 -7.28 -40.87 8.04
N ASN A 667 -7.71 -41.56 9.10
CA ASN A 667 -8.92 -41.26 9.89
C ASN A 667 -8.61 -40.81 11.33
N GLY A 668 -7.33 -40.82 11.72
CA GLY A 668 -6.85 -40.27 12.98
C GLY A 668 -6.17 -41.27 13.90
N ALA A 669 -6.16 -42.57 13.55
CA ALA A 669 -5.33 -43.55 14.23
C ALA A 669 -3.91 -43.52 13.65
N SER A 670 -2.92 -43.56 14.53
CA SER A 670 -1.50 -43.59 14.18
C SER A 670 -0.78 -44.68 14.98
N ASP A 671 0.14 -45.38 14.34
CA ASP A 671 1.19 -46.12 15.03
C ASP A 671 2.57 -45.54 14.64
N SER A 672 3.56 -45.74 15.50
CA SER A 672 4.89 -45.16 15.32
C SER A 672 5.98 -46.13 15.71
N ILE A 673 6.98 -46.28 14.84
CA ILE A 673 8.16 -47.09 15.10
C ILE A 673 9.43 -46.27 14.94
N ALA A 674 10.39 -46.48 15.84
CA ALA A 674 11.74 -45.94 15.75
C ALA A 674 12.73 -47.10 15.77
N LYS A 675 13.51 -47.27 14.70
CA LYS A 675 14.59 -48.25 14.65
C LYS A 675 15.86 -47.56 15.13
N VAL A 676 16.21 -47.84 16.38
CA VAL A 676 17.31 -47.20 17.11
C VAL A 676 18.66 -47.64 16.53
N MET A 677 19.54 -46.68 16.25
CA MET A 677 20.89 -46.91 15.70
C MET A 677 20.87 -47.73 14.39
N PHE A 678 19.87 -47.49 13.53
CA PHE A 678 19.56 -48.34 12.38
C PHE A 678 20.42 -48.07 11.15
N ILE A 679 20.87 -46.83 10.96
CA ILE A 679 21.77 -46.43 9.87
C ILE A 679 23.14 -46.10 10.45
N THR A 680 24.19 -46.76 9.96
CA THR A 680 25.58 -46.47 10.31
C THR A 680 26.28 -45.77 9.15
N VAL A 681 26.84 -44.59 9.42
CA VAL A 681 27.55 -43.78 8.44
C VAL A 681 29.01 -43.69 8.86
N PHE A 682 29.89 -44.24 8.03
CA PHE A 682 31.33 -44.25 8.26
C PHE A 682 31.97 -42.93 7.80
N GLU A 683 32.99 -42.50 8.55
CA GLU A 683 33.84 -41.37 8.20
C GLU A 683 34.69 -41.71 6.98
N ASN A 684 34.76 -40.81 6.00
CA ASN A 684 35.65 -41.01 4.86
C ASN A 684 37.12 -40.84 5.32
N PRO A 685 38.06 -41.65 4.83
CA PRO A 685 39.47 -41.39 5.05
C PRO A 685 39.87 -40.09 4.31
N MET A 686 40.84 -39.36 4.83
CA MET A 686 41.49 -38.23 4.17
C MET A 686 42.89 -38.63 3.69
N VAL A 687 43.23 -38.24 2.46
CA VAL A 687 44.55 -38.41 1.87
C VAL A 687 45.15 -37.05 1.52
N ASP A 688 46.44 -36.89 1.78
CA ASP A 688 47.26 -35.74 1.39
C ASP A 688 48.39 -36.29 0.51
N ALA A 689 48.48 -35.87 -0.74
CA ALA A 689 49.44 -36.31 -1.75
C ALA A 689 50.82 -35.63 -1.64
N GLY A 690 50.95 -34.65 -0.74
CA GLY A 690 52.13 -33.82 -0.54
C GLY A 690 52.20 -32.59 -1.44
N ASN A 691 53.07 -31.64 -1.07
CA ASN A 691 53.27 -30.40 -1.80
C ASN A 691 53.76 -30.61 -3.24
N ASN A 692 53.32 -29.77 -4.17
CA ASN A 692 53.83 -29.69 -5.55
C ASN A 692 55.35 -29.50 -5.59
N GLN A 693 56.00 -30.10 -6.59
CA GLN A 693 57.46 -30.16 -6.74
C GLN A 693 57.91 -29.52 -8.06
N THR A 694 59.20 -29.13 -8.12
CA THR A 694 59.85 -28.64 -9.35
C THR A 694 61.17 -29.39 -9.56
N SER A 695 61.47 -29.74 -10.81
CA SER A 695 62.66 -30.50 -11.23
C SER A 695 63.21 -29.96 -12.56
N CYS A 696 64.49 -30.15 -12.86
CA CYS A 696 65.01 -29.91 -14.22
C CYS A 696 64.79 -31.15 -15.10
N ASN A 697 64.75 -30.97 -16.42
CA ASN A 697 64.47 -32.06 -17.36
C ASN A 697 65.53 -33.17 -17.26
N GLY A 698 65.09 -34.37 -16.88
CA GLY A 698 65.92 -35.54 -16.61
C GLY A 698 66.09 -35.91 -15.13
N ASP A 699 65.77 -35.00 -14.20
CA ASP A 699 65.96 -35.22 -12.76
C ASP A 699 64.72 -35.84 -12.09
N SER A 700 64.93 -36.80 -11.16
CA SER A 700 63.87 -37.51 -10.46
C SER A 700 63.50 -36.90 -9.09
N VAL A 701 62.22 -36.89 -8.75
CA VAL A 701 61.67 -36.41 -7.47
C VAL A 701 60.78 -37.46 -6.80
N SER A 702 60.72 -37.47 -5.47
CA SER A 702 59.85 -38.38 -4.71
C SER A 702 58.51 -37.71 -4.42
N ILE A 703 57.42 -38.44 -4.65
CA ILE A 703 56.07 -38.10 -4.22
C ILE A 703 55.63 -39.05 -3.10
N GLN A 704 54.96 -38.54 -2.07
CA GLN A 704 54.57 -39.31 -0.90
C GLN A 704 53.23 -38.82 -0.37
N ALA A 705 52.28 -39.75 -0.26
CA ALA A 705 51.00 -39.52 0.36
C ALA A 705 50.99 -39.93 1.85
N THR A 706 50.16 -39.24 2.63
CA THR A 706 49.81 -39.61 4.00
C THR A 706 48.29 -39.77 4.14
N ALA A 707 47.85 -40.46 5.19
CA ALA A 707 46.45 -40.77 5.44
C ALA A 707 46.06 -40.45 6.88
N SER A 708 44.83 -39.97 7.08
CA SER A 708 44.21 -39.69 8.37
C SER A 708 42.67 -39.81 8.27
N GLY A 709 41.93 -39.88 9.37
CA GLY A 709 40.47 -40.08 9.34
C GLY A 709 40.04 -41.46 8.82
N GLY A 710 38.75 -41.80 8.91
CA GLY A 710 38.25 -43.14 8.52
C GLY A 710 38.87 -44.30 9.33
N THR A 711 38.80 -45.52 8.81
CA THR A 711 39.13 -46.77 9.55
C THR A 711 40.31 -47.55 8.97
N LEU A 712 41.30 -47.84 9.81
CA LEU A 712 42.47 -48.66 9.46
C LEU A 712 42.13 -50.14 9.19
N PRO A 713 42.85 -50.84 8.28
CA PRO A 713 44.00 -50.37 7.49
C PRO A 713 43.61 -49.58 6.24
N TYR A 714 44.48 -48.67 5.81
CA TYR A 714 44.36 -47.98 4.54
C TYR A 714 45.10 -48.72 3.40
N SER A 715 44.65 -48.50 2.18
CA SER A 715 45.34 -48.85 0.94
C SER A 715 45.43 -47.64 0.02
N PHE A 716 46.62 -47.38 -0.54
CA PHE A 716 46.89 -46.28 -1.46
C PHE A 716 47.05 -46.83 -2.88
N PHE A 717 46.54 -46.12 -3.88
CA PHE A 717 46.72 -46.43 -5.30
C PHE A 717 46.93 -45.16 -6.13
N TRP A 718 48.07 -45.05 -6.81
CA TRP A 718 48.41 -43.91 -7.65
C TRP A 718 48.10 -44.16 -9.12
N ASN A 719 47.69 -43.09 -9.82
CA ASN A 719 47.50 -43.08 -11.27
C ASN A 719 48.83 -43.17 -12.05
N ASN A 720 48.79 -42.90 -13.36
CA ASN A 720 49.96 -42.87 -14.25
C ASN A 720 50.79 -44.17 -14.26
N GLY A 721 50.17 -45.31 -13.91
CA GLY A 721 50.81 -46.63 -13.87
C GLY A 721 51.67 -46.89 -12.63
N LEU A 722 51.67 -46.01 -11.63
CA LEU A 722 52.47 -46.16 -10.40
C LEU A 722 51.92 -47.27 -9.48
N GLY A 723 50.61 -47.45 -9.41
CA GLY A 723 49.98 -48.56 -8.69
C GLY A 723 49.95 -48.37 -7.17
N SER A 724 50.01 -49.46 -6.41
CA SER A 724 49.83 -49.41 -4.95
C SER A 724 51.09 -49.01 -4.21
N GLY A 725 50.95 -48.07 -3.26
CA GLY A 725 52.02 -47.61 -2.38
C GLY A 725 51.75 -46.21 -1.84
N SER A 726 52.26 -45.89 -0.65
CA SER A 726 52.16 -44.53 -0.08
C SER A 726 53.22 -43.56 -0.64
N SER A 727 54.21 -44.03 -1.42
CA SER A 727 55.25 -43.17 -2.00
C SER A 727 55.85 -43.78 -3.27
N HIS A 728 56.19 -42.93 -4.25
CA HIS A 728 56.87 -43.32 -5.48
C HIS A 728 57.96 -42.30 -5.88
N LEU A 729 58.94 -42.74 -6.65
CA LEU A 729 59.92 -41.87 -7.30
C LEU A 729 59.49 -41.66 -8.76
N VAL A 730 59.45 -40.41 -9.23
CA VAL A 730 59.00 -40.03 -10.57
C VAL A 730 60.01 -39.12 -11.26
N ALA A 731 60.22 -39.33 -12.56
CA ALA A 731 61.10 -38.52 -13.41
C ALA A 731 60.37 -38.14 -14.71
N PRO A 732 59.35 -37.27 -14.63
CA PRO A 732 58.58 -36.90 -15.80
C PRO A 732 59.38 -35.99 -16.73
N ALA A 733 59.29 -36.20 -18.05
CA ALA A 733 59.96 -35.36 -19.06
C ALA A 733 59.22 -34.04 -19.34
N THR A 734 57.97 -33.93 -18.88
CA THR A 734 57.12 -32.74 -18.98
C THR A 734 56.28 -32.60 -17.71
N THR A 735 55.80 -31.40 -17.39
CA THR A 735 54.99 -31.16 -16.19
C THR A 735 53.81 -32.14 -16.08
N THR A 736 53.77 -32.94 -15.01
CA THR A 736 52.85 -34.08 -14.86
C THR A 736 52.17 -34.05 -13.49
N THR A 737 50.87 -34.33 -13.46
CA THR A 737 50.06 -34.46 -12.24
C THR A 737 49.87 -35.93 -11.87
N TYR A 738 50.16 -36.27 -10.63
CA TYR A 738 49.94 -37.60 -10.04
C TYR A 738 48.81 -37.52 -9.03
N THR A 739 47.85 -38.44 -9.12
CA THR A 739 46.68 -38.52 -8.24
C THR A 739 46.73 -39.83 -7.47
N VAL A 740 46.55 -39.76 -6.15
CA VAL A 740 46.42 -40.92 -5.26
C VAL A 740 44.95 -41.11 -4.91
N THR A 741 44.50 -42.36 -4.91
CA THR A 741 43.26 -42.80 -4.27
C THR A 741 43.61 -43.55 -3.00
N LEU A 742 42.95 -43.19 -1.91
CA LEU A 742 43.01 -43.87 -0.62
C LEU A 742 41.71 -44.63 -0.38
N THR A 743 41.79 -45.87 0.07
CA THR A 743 40.64 -46.69 0.47
C THR A 743 40.86 -47.23 1.89
N ASP A 744 39.87 -47.07 2.77
CA ASP A 744 39.88 -47.54 4.16
C ASP A 744 39.29 -48.96 4.32
N ALA A 745 39.26 -49.46 5.57
CA ALA A 745 38.77 -50.80 5.90
C ALA A 745 37.24 -50.99 5.70
N ASN A 746 36.46 -49.92 5.72
CA ASN A 746 35.01 -49.96 5.43
C ASN A 746 34.72 -49.80 3.93
N GLY A 747 35.76 -49.63 3.10
CA GLY A 747 35.63 -49.38 1.67
C GLY A 747 35.37 -47.91 1.31
N CYS A 748 35.48 -47.00 2.28
CA CYS A 748 35.36 -45.57 2.06
C CYS A 748 36.60 -45.03 1.37
N THR A 749 36.44 -44.05 0.47
CA THR A 749 37.54 -43.59 -0.41
C THR A 749 37.67 -42.08 -0.48
N SER A 750 38.90 -41.61 -0.70
CA SER A 750 39.21 -40.22 -1.03
C SER A 750 40.36 -40.13 -2.03
N THR A 751 40.55 -38.95 -2.62
CA THR A 751 41.61 -38.68 -3.60
C THR A 751 42.28 -37.35 -3.36
N ASP A 752 43.58 -37.27 -3.67
CA ASP A 752 44.34 -36.02 -3.72
C ASP A 752 45.43 -36.10 -4.80
N SER A 753 46.07 -34.97 -5.15
CA SER A 753 47.04 -34.92 -6.24
C SER A 753 48.21 -33.97 -6.03
N VAL A 754 49.38 -34.36 -6.55
CA VAL A 754 50.61 -33.58 -6.55
C VAL A 754 51.11 -33.36 -7.99
N ILE A 755 51.55 -32.14 -8.28
CA ILE A 755 52.09 -31.73 -9.58
C ILE A 755 53.61 -31.65 -9.51
N VAL A 756 54.30 -32.26 -10.48
CA VAL A 756 55.75 -32.12 -10.70
C VAL A 756 55.97 -31.26 -11.94
N THR A 757 56.53 -30.07 -11.77
CA THR A 757 56.84 -29.12 -12.86
C THR A 757 58.29 -29.28 -13.34
N VAL A 758 58.50 -29.27 -14.65
CA VAL A 758 59.80 -29.60 -15.28
C VAL A 758 60.38 -28.39 -16.02
N GLY A 759 61.66 -28.09 -15.81
CA GLY A 759 62.37 -26.94 -16.41
C GLY A 759 63.58 -27.28 -17.27
N GLU A 760 63.95 -26.35 -18.17
CA GLU A 760 65.04 -26.52 -19.14
C GLU A 760 66.34 -25.81 -18.73
N TYR A 761 67.46 -26.23 -19.33
CA TYR A 761 68.80 -25.66 -19.14
C TYR A 761 69.12 -24.55 -20.17
N PRO A 762 69.73 -23.41 -19.76
CA PRO A 762 70.21 -22.38 -20.69
C PRO A 762 71.41 -22.80 -21.56
N THR A 763 71.55 -22.18 -22.74
CA THR A 763 72.74 -22.18 -23.59
C THR A 763 73.41 -20.80 -23.50
N VAL A 764 74.74 -20.74 -23.29
CA VAL A 764 75.45 -19.50 -22.87
C VAL A 764 76.54 -19.09 -23.86
N LEU A 765 76.59 -17.80 -24.25
CA LEU A 765 77.55 -17.24 -25.23
C LEU A 765 77.67 -15.70 -25.09
N PHE A 766 78.81 -15.08 -25.46
CA PHE A 766 79.00 -13.61 -25.48
C PHE A 766 80.20 -13.10 -26.32
N GLU A 767 80.28 -11.77 -26.53
CA GLU A 767 81.32 -11.02 -27.30
C GLU A 767 81.71 -9.66 -26.64
N PHE A 768 82.79 -8.98 -27.07
CA PHE A 768 83.19 -7.62 -26.62
C PHE A 768 83.97 -6.76 -27.64
N ASP A 769 84.05 -5.43 -27.42
CA ASP A 769 84.63 -4.45 -28.37
C ASP A 769 86.17 -4.29 -28.32
N THR A 770 86.75 -3.81 -29.42
CA THR A 770 88.14 -3.94 -29.88
C THR A 770 89.16 -2.91 -29.36
N LEU A 771 88.85 -2.16 -28.29
CA LEU A 771 89.76 -1.18 -27.69
C LEU A 771 90.87 -1.86 -26.85
N TYR A 772 91.80 -2.55 -27.51
CA TYR A 772 92.82 -3.37 -26.85
C TYR A 772 93.95 -2.59 -26.15
N ASN A 773 94.06 -1.26 -26.31
CA ASN A 773 95.10 -0.42 -25.72
C ASN A 773 94.59 1.01 -25.43
N ALA A 774 94.36 1.39 -24.17
CA ALA A 774 93.85 2.72 -23.80
C ALA A 774 94.43 3.27 -22.48
N CYS A 775 94.24 4.57 -22.19
CA CYS A 775 94.76 5.22 -20.97
C CYS A 775 93.70 5.34 -19.86
N LEU A 776 94.13 5.45 -18.62
CA LEU A 776 93.30 5.28 -17.42
C LEU A 776 92.44 6.51 -17.16
N PRO A 777 91.21 6.34 -16.65
CA PRO A 777 90.44 5.08 -16.65
C PRO A 777 89.91 4.76 -18.06
N SER A 778 89.73 3.48 -18.39
CA SER A 778 89.22 3.05 -19.70
C SER A 778 88.21 1.91 -19.60
N CYS A 779 87.16 1.98 -20.42
CA CYS A 779 85.97 1.13 -20.31
C CYS A 779 85.71 0.28 -21.57
N VAL A 780 85.30 -0.98 -21.36
CA VAL A 780 84.96 -1.94 -22.42
C VAL A 780 83.53 -2.46 -22.25
N THR A 781 82.82 -2.60 -23.37
CA THR A 781 81.43 -3.07 -23.43
C THR A 781 81.36 -4.55 -23.81
N PHE A 782 80.56 -5.33 -23.10
CA PHE A 782 80.33 -6.76 -23.32
C PHE A 782 78.88 -7.03 -23.74
N THR A 783 78.66 -7.95 -24.67
CA THR A 783 77.34 -8.30 -25.22
C THR A 783 77.06 -9.80 -25.09
N ASN A 784 76.01 -10.15 -24.36
CA ASN A 784 75.51 -11.49 -24.09
C ASN A 784 74.58 -12.00 -25.21
N GLN A 785 74.71 -13.28 -25.57
CA GLN A 785 73.95 -13.96 -26.63
C GLN A 785 73.29 -15.28 -26.13
N SER A 786 73.13 -15.44 -24.82
CA SER A 786 72.57 -16.64 -24.19
C SER A 786 71.07 -16.83 -24.48
N SER A 787 70.61 -18.08 -24.56
CA SER A 787 69.22 -18.44 -24.91
C SER A 787 68.75 -19.72 -24.19
N ILE A 788 67.44 -20.01 -24.22
CA ILE A 788 66.84 -21.21 -23.62
C ILE A 788 65.67 -21.71 -24.48
N SER A 789 65.47 -23.03 -24.52
CA SER A 789 64.45 -23.74 -25.32
C SER A 789 63.01 -23.47 -24.86
N SER A 790 62.77 -23.44 -23.54
CA SER A 790 61.51 -23.03 -22.93
C SER A 790 61.74 -22.43 -21.54
N GLY A 791 60.83 -21.57 -21.09
CA GLY A 791 61.04 -20.74 -19.90
C GLY A 791 61.83 -19.46 -20.23
N SER A 792 62.58 -18.95 -19.26
CA SER A 792 63.37 -17.72 -19.37
C SER A 792 64.64 -17.81 -18.54
N ILE A 793 65.68 -17.07 -18.94
CA ILE A 793 66.91 -16.90 -18.15
C ILE A 793 66.68 -15.75 -17.17
N THR A 794 66.89 -16.00 -15.88
CA THR A 794 66.62 -15.03 -14.80
C THR A 794 67.88 -14.41 -14.21
N GLN A 795 69.03 -15.07 -14.35
CA GLN A 795 70.29 -14.58 -13.80
C GLN A 795 71.43 -14.76 -14.79
N TYR A 796 72.34 -13.78 -14.77
CA TYR A 796 73.63 -13.80 -15.43
C TYR A 796 74.72 -13.54 -14.38
N LEU A 797 75.91 -14.10 -14.58
CA LEU A 797 77.09 -13.78 -13.78
C LEU A 797 78.33 -13.75 -14.67
N TRP A 798 78.81 -12.54 -14.94
CA TRP A 798 80.06 -12.23 -15.59
C TRP A 798 81.22 -12.25 -14.61
N ASN A 799 82.41 -12.61 -15.06
CA ASN A 799 83.69 -12.37 -14.39
C ASN A 799 84.63 -11.71 -15.38
N PHE A 800 85.21 -10.56 -15.04
CA PHE A 800 86.05 -9.76 -15.94
C PHE A 800 87.56 -10.12 -15.89
N GLY A 801 87.96 -11.04 -15.02
CA GLY A 801 89.33 -11.55 -14.96
C GLY A 801 90.31 -10.77 -14.08
N ASP A 802 89.88 -9.64 -13.53
CA ASP A 802 90.61 -8.88 -12.49
C ASP A 802 90.15 -9.23 -11.06
N GLY A 803 89.24 -10.20 -10.95
CA GLY A 803 88.55 -10.61 -9.72
C GLY A 803 87.15 -10.02 -9.56
N ASN A 804 86.76 -9.03 -10.38
CA ASN A 804 85.44 -8.43 -10.33
C ASN A 804 84.43 -9.15 -11.23
N THR A 805 83.16 -9.06 -10.82
CA THR A 805 82.02 -9.75 -11.47
C THR A 805 80.86 -8.78 -11.69
N SER A 806 79.93 -9.13 -12.59
CA SER A 806 78.68 -8.37 -12.78
C SER A 806 77.51 -9.30 -13.09
N SER A 807 76.30 -8.96 -12.65
CA SER A 807 75.07 -9.68 -13.01
C SER A 807 74.24 -8.99 -14.09
N GLN A 808 74.75 -7.89 -14.68
CA GLN A 808 74.07 -7.19 -15.78
C GLN A 808 74.07 -8.03 -17.05
N THR A 809 73.03 -7.90 -17.89
CA THR A 809 72.96 -8.65 -19.15
C THR A 809 74.09 -8.30 -20.11
N ASN A 810 74.35 -7.00 -20.33
CA ASN A 810 75.37 -6.46 -21.23
C ASN A 810 76.18 -5.39 -20.50
N PRO A 811 77.18 -5.75 -19.67
CA PRO A 811 77.89 -4.80 -18.84
C PRO A 811 78.87 -3.94 -19.63
N VAL A 812 79.08 -2.71 -19.16
CA VAL A 812 80.25 -1.89 -19.49
C VAL A 812 81.14 -1.89 -18.25
N TYR A 813 82.41 -2.30 -18.39
CA TYR A 813 83.35 -2.39 -17.28
C TYR A 813 84.56 -1.50 -17.49
N CYS A 814 84.90 -0.70 -16.48
CA CYS A 814 85.99 0.28 -16.52
C CYS A 814 87.19 -0.21 -15.71
N TYR A 815 88.29 -0.46 -16.40
CA TYR A 815 89.55 -0.81 -15.78
C TYR A 815 90.23 0.43 -15.21
N LEU A 816 90.51 0.39 -13.90
CA LEU A 816 91.14 1.48 -13.13
C LEU A 816 92.64 1.26 -12.87
N ASN A 817 93.16 0.07 -13.21
CA ASN A 817 94.56 -0.28 -13.11
C ASN A 817 95.10 -0.77 -14.47
N ALA A 818 96.37 -0.50 -14.74
CA ALA A 818 97.09 -1.04 -15.89
C ALA A 818 97.30 -2.56 -15.72
N GLY A 819 96.88 -3.37 -16.69
CA GLY A 819 96.94 -4.84 -16.62
C GLY A 819 96.26 -5.53 -17.80
N ASN A 820 96.24 -6.87 -17.79
CA ASN A 820 95.71 -7.73 -18.86
C ASN A 820 94.67 -8.73 -18.30
N TYR A 821 93.48 -8.86 -18.91
CA TYR A 821 92.31 -9.51 -18.27
C TYR A 821 91.53 -10.50 -19.17
N SER A 822 90.90 -11.54 -18.60
CA SER A 822 90.20 -12.66 -19.30
C SER A 822 88.80 -12.94 -18.72
N VAL A 823 87.79 -13.18 -19.58
CA VAL A 823 86.37 -12.99 -19.21
C VAL A 823 85.51 -14.27 -19.36
N SER A 824 84.52 -14.46 -18.48
CA SER A 824 83.53 -15.56 -18.52
C SER A 824 82.10 -15.14 -18.16
N LEU A 825 81.10 -15.97 -18.48
CA LEU A 825 79.67 -15.78 -18.19
C LEU A 825 78.97 -17.08 -17.76
N THR A 826 78.14 -17.02 -16.72
CA THR A 826 77.20 -18.06 -16.26
C THR A 826 75.75 -17.57 -16.41
N ALA A 827 74.80 -18.48 -16.68
CA ALA A 827 73.37 -18.16 -16.79
C ALA A 827 72.47 -19.20 -16.08
N VAL A 828 71.33 -18.76 -15.52
CA VAL A 828 70.38 -19.61 -14.76
C VAL A 828 68.94 -19.39 -15.23
N SER A 829 68.15 -20.46 -15.40
CA SER A 829 66.75 -20.41 -15.81
C SER A 829 65.78 -20.08 -14.67
N ASN A 830 64.53 -19.73 -15.00
CA ASN A 830 63.48 -19.41 -14.03
C ASN A 830 63.01 -20.59 -13.17
N LEU A 831 63.49 -21.81 -13.44
CA LEU A 831 63.25 -23.01 -12.63
C LEU A 831 64.57 -23.53 -11.98
N GLY A 832 65.64 -22.73 -12.00
CA GLY A 832 66.89 -22.99 -11.27
C GLY A 832 67.98 -23.74 -12.03
N CYS A 833 67.74 -24.17 -13.28
CA CYS A 833 68.73 -24.92 -14.07
C CYS A 833 69.82 -23.98 -14.64
N SER A 834 71.11 -24.32 -14.53
CA SER A 834 72.23 -23.39 -14.80
C SER A 834 73.33 -23.92 -15.73
N ALA A 835 73.97 -23.04 -16.53
CA ALA A 835 75.08 -23.35 -17.45
C ALA A 835 76.11 -22.20 -17.56
N SER A 836 77.31 -22.42 -18.14
CA SER A 836 78.43 -21.43 -18.18
C SER A 836 79.33 -21.50 -19.43
N TYR A 837 80.04 -20.40 -19.75
CA TYR A 837 80.95 -20.23 -20.90
C TYR A 837 82.13 -19.26 -20.60
N ILE A 838 83.30 -19.46 -21.21
CA ILE A 838 84.52 -18.61 -21.07
C ILE A 838 85.02 -18.17 -22.45
N HIS A 839 85.41 -16.90 -22.62
CA HIS A 839 85.81 -16.33 -23.92
C HIS A 839 87.34 -16.31 -24.13
N PRO A 840 87.86 -16.57 -25.36
CA PRO A 840 89.29 -16.84 -25.59
C PRO A 840 90.26 -15.64 -25.73
N LEU A 841 89.82 -14.38 -25.62
CA LEU A 841 90.67 -13.16 -25.83
C LEU A 841 90.82 -12.27 -24.58
N PHE A 842 91.81 -11.35 -24.58
CA PHE A 842 92.19 -10.46 -23.45
C PHE A 842 92.13 -8.94 -23.76
N ILE A 843 92.16 -8.06 -22.73
CA ILE A 843 92.06 -6.56 -22.78
C ILE A 843 93.26 -5.87 -22.03
N ASN A 844 93.80 -4.69 -22.44
CA ASN A 844 95.02 -4.01 -21.86
C ASN A 844 94.96 -2.44 -21.70
N ILE A 845 95.60 -1.80 -20.67
CA ILE A 845 95.40 -0.37 -20.22
C ILE A 845 96.67 0.38 -19.62
N ALA A 846 96.81 1.75 -19.64
CA ALA A 846 97.96 2.63 -19.18
C ALA A 846 97.59 4.02 -18.50
N ALA A 847 98.46 5.00 -18.08
CA ALA A 847 98.18 6.09 -17.05
C ALA A 847 98.08 7.63 -17.44
N GLN A 848 98.01 8.61 -16.48
CA GLN A 848 97.72 10.11 -16.60
C GLN A 848 98.78 11.14 -16.01
N VAL A 849 98.56 12.49 -16.16
CA VAL A 849 99.41 13.66 -15.73
C VAL A 849 98.63 14.88 -15.13
N ASN A 850 99.27 15.86 -14.45
CA ASN A 850 98.61 17.02 -13.75
C ASN A 850 99.40 18.36 -13.65
N ALA A 851 98.73 19.53 -13.77
CA ALA A 851 99.26 20.91 -13.63
C ALA A 851 98.79 21.66 -12.35
N ALA A 852 99.58 22.59 -11.77
CA ALA A 852 99.20 23.40 -10.58
C ALA A 852 100.17 24.57 -10.25
N PHE A 853 99.66 25.68 -9.66
CA PHE A 853 100.47 26.80 -9.11
C PHE A 853 99.70 27.64 -8.05
N ILE A 854 100.37 28.57 -7.34
CA ILE A 854 99.79 29.46 -6.29
C ILE A 854 100.21 30.95 -6.42
N THR A 855 99.52 31.86 -5.70
CA THR A 855 99.88 33.30 -5.53
C THR A 855 99.88 33.73 -4.06
N ASP A 856 100.44 34.89 -3.71
CA ASP A 856 100.43 35.45 -2.34
C ASP A 856 99.37 36.54 -2.09
N GLY A 857 98.93 36.66 -0.84
CA GLY A 857 97.89 37.59 -0.39
C GLY A 857 96.45 37.04 -0.51
N ASN A 858 95.48 37.83 -0.03
CA ASN A 858 94.06 37.46 0.01
C ASN A 858 93.22 38.32 -0.94
N ASN A 859 92.35 37.66 -1.69
CA ASN A 859 91.39 38.27 -2.63
C ASN A 859 90.09 38.72 -1.90
N PRO A 860 89.49 39.89 -2.19
CA PRO A 860 89.91 40.94 -3.12
C PRO A 860 91.13 41.72 -2.63
N PHE A 861 92.05 41.96 -3.56
CA PHE A 861 93.22 42.80 -3.34
C PHE A 861 92.83 44.29 -3.35
N LYS A 862 93.74 45.17 -2.90
CA LYS A 862 93.61 46.61 -3.10
C LYS A 862 94.51 47.06 -4.26
N PRO A 863 94.13 48.10 -5.05
CA PRO A 863 94.96 48.58 -6.13
C PRO A 863 96.38 48.97 -5.68
N ASN A 864 97.37 48.70 -6.53
CA ASN A 864 98.80 49.05 -6.37
C ASN A 864 99.61 48.23 -5.34
N ILE A 865 99.31 46.93 -5.18
CA ILE A 865 100.07 45.99 -4.34
C ILE A 865 100.63 44.82 -5.20
N PRO A 866 101.94 44.50 -5.15
CA PRO A 866 102.54 43.38 -5.91
C PRO A 866 102.14 41.96 -5.45
N ILE A 867 102.25 40.98 -6.35
CA ILE A 867 101.84 39.57 -6.17
C ILE A 867 102.90 38.59 -6.76
N ASN A 868 103.31 37.55 -6.03
CA ASN A 868 104.29 36.52 -6.42
C ASN A 868 103.61 35.19 -6.84
N VAL A 869 104.25 34.35 -7.69
CA VAL A 869 103.67 33.10 -8.25
C VAL A 869 104.63 31.89 -8.14
N THR A 870 104.12 30.68 -7.82
CA THR A 870 104.94 29.45 -7.62
C THR A 870 104.31 28.14 -8.19
N ASP A 871 105.07 27.28 -8.91
CA ASP A 871 104.68 25.97 -9.51
C ASP A 871 104.53 24.80 -8.50
N GLN A 872 103.63 23.85 -8.79
CA GLN A 872 103.31 22.63 -8.03
C GLN A 872 102.93 21.41 -8.93
N SER A 873 103.33 21.36 -10.20
CA SER A 873 102.88 20.33 -11.18
C SER A 873 103.52 18.93 -11.05
N SER A 874 102.95 17.90 -11.70
CA SER A 874 103.46 16.51 -11.67
C SER A 874 103.08 15.61 -12.88
N GLY A 875 103.83 14.52 -13.07
CA GLY A 875 103.52 13.43 -14.01
C GLY A 875 103.86 13.67 -15.49
N GLY A 876 103.93 14.93 -15.93
CA GLY A 876 104.38 15.32 -17.26
C GLY A 876 105.88 15.67 -17.34
N ASP A 877 106.40 15.73 -18.57
CA ASP A 877 107.79 16.03 -18.91
C ASP A 877 108.01 17.41 -19.59
N ILE A 878 107.00 18.29 -19.64
CA ILE A 878 107.02 19.64 -20.28
C ILE A 878 106.10 20.64 -19.52
N ILE A 879 106.51 21.92 -19.26
CA ILE A 879 105.74 22.93 -18.46
C ILE A 879 105.90 24.40 -18.98
N TYR A 880 104.86 25.28 -18.95
CA TYR A 880 104.92 26.76 -19.18
C TYR A 880 103.63 27.55 -18.75
N TYR A 881 103.64 28.91 -18.74
CA TYR A 881 102.54 29.80 -18.30
C TYR A 881 102.03 30.85 -19.33
N LEU A 882 100.79 31.36 -19.13
CA LEU A 882 100.09 32.40 -19.93
C LEU A 882 99.31 33.41 -19.05
N LEU A 883 99.26 34.70 -19.43
CA LEU A 883 98.53 35.79 -18.72
C LEU A 883 97.41 36.42 -19.57
N SER A 884 96.34 36.89 -18.90
CA SER A 884 95.22 37.63 -19.52
C SER A 884 95.59 39.00 -20.12
N THR A 885 96.75 39.56 -19.78
CA THR A 885 97.35 40.73 -20.44
C THR A 885 97.89 40.42 -21.84
N GLY A 886 98.08 39.14 -22.18
CA GLY A 886 98.64 38.66 -23.45
C GLY A 886 100.05 38.09 -23.34
N ASP A 887 100.66 38.09 -22.15
CA ASP A 887 102.05 37.67 -21.95
C ASP A 887 102.20 36.15 -21.74
N THR A 888 103.25 35.56 -22.29
CA THR A 888 103.62 34.13 -22.13
C THR A 888 104.93 34.01 -21.36
N LEU A 889 104.95 33.20 -20.30
CA LEU A 889 106.11 33.04 -19.41
C LEU A 889 106.53 31.57 -19.36
N THR A 890 107.73 31.26 -19.83
CA THR A 890 108.31 29.89 -19.77
C THR A 890 109.09 29.63 -18.48
N GLN A 891 109.11 30.60 -17.57
CA GLN A 891 109.74 30.51 -16.25
C GLN A 891 108.80 29.82 -15.28
N THR A 892 109.35 28.95 -14.43
CA THR A 892 108.57 28.15 -13.48
C THR A 892 107.91 28.98 -12.36
N ASN A 893 108.41 30.18 -12.00
CA ASN A 893 107.90 30.98 -10.87
C ASN A 893 107.99 32.52 -11.12
N PRO A 894 106.95 33.19 -11.66
CA PRO A 894 106.95 34.65 -11.97
C PRO A 894 106.38 35.61 -10.87
N VAL A 895 106.34 36.93 -11.14
CA VAL A 895 105.85 38.01 -10.22
C VAL A 895 105.05 39.08 -11.00
N LEU A 896 103.99 39.66 -10.40
CA LEU A 896 102.91 40.47 -11.02
C LEU A 896 102.54 41.72 -10.19
N ASN A 897 101.82 42.71 -10.75
CA ASN A 897 101.32 43.92 -10.05
C ASN A 897 100.17 44.62 -10.83
N PHE A 898 99.12 45.12 -10.16
CA PHE A 898 97.90 45.69 -10.79
C PHE A 898 97.44 47.00 -10.15
N THR A 899 96.84 47.92 -10.94
CA THR A 899 96.60 49.33 -10.53
C THR A 899 95.14 49.82 -10.60
N GLU A 900 94.24 49.09 -11.27
CA GLU A 900 92.83 49.47 -11.49
C GLU A 900 91.88 48.45 -10.86
N ASP A 901 90.67 48.86 -10.51
CA ASP A 901 89.61 47.96 -10.04
C ASP A 901 89.16 47.03 -11.19
N GLY A 902 89.28 45.72 -11.01
CA GLY A 902 89.03 44.75 -12.09
C GLY A 902 89.39 43.32 -11.70
N VAL A 903 89.41 42.43 -12.71
CA VAL A 903 89.68 41.00 -12.53
C VAL A 903 90.69 40.51 -13.58
N TYR A 904 91.72 39.76 -13.15
CA TYR A 904 92.84 39.30 -14.00
C TYR A 904 93.06 37.78 -13.91
N THR A 905 93.52 37.13 -15.00
CA THR A 905 93.76 35.67 -15.09
C THR A 905 95.22 35.29 -15.37
N ILE A 906 95.67 34.17 -14.79
CA ILE A 906 96.99 33.51 -14.94
C ILE A 906 96.78 32.00 -15.22
N CYS A 907 97.57 31.34 -16.08
CA CYS A 907 97.45 29.92 -16.47
C CYS A 907 98.79 29.17 -16.62
N GLN A 908 98.81 27.83 -16.47
CA GLN A 908 99.95 26.89 -16.59
C GLN A 908 99.56 25.58 -17.35
N ILE A 909 100.45 24.96 -18.16
CA ILE A 909 100.19 23.76 -19.01
C ILE A 909 101.25 22.62 -18.81
N VAL A 910 100.87 21.32 -18.86
CA VAL A 910 101.74 20.12 -18.61
C VAL A 910 101.40 18.88 -19.50
N ARG A 911 102.37 18.04 -19.96
CA ARG A 911 102.14 16.92 -20.94
C ARG A 911 103.03 15.66 -20.78
N ASN A 912 102.64 14.48 -21.34
CA ASN A 912 103.44 13.22 -21.41
C ASN A 912 103.81 12.77 -22.85
N SER A 913 105.09 12.52 -23.11
CA SER A 913 105.64 12.21 -24.44
C SER A 913 105.33 10.83 -25.07
N LEU A 914 104.90 9.81 -24.31
CA LEU A 914 104.84 8.42 -24.79
C LEU A 914 103.42 7.93 -25.17
N LYS A 915 102.37 8.55 -24.62
CA LYS A 915 100.96 8.14 -24.81
C LYS A 915 99.94 9.28 -24.95
N GLY A 916 100.37 10.54 -24.97
CA GLY A 916 99.55 11.67 -25.40
C GLY A 916 98.61 12.29 -24.36
N CYS A 917 98.89 12.13 -23.07
CA CYS A 917 98.14 12.79 -21.98
C CYS A 917 98.64 14.22 -21.70
N GLU A 918 97.74 15.13 -21.36
CA GLU A 918 97.98 16.58 -21.17
C GLU A 918 97.00 17.19 -20.15
N ASP A 919 97.42 18.22 -19.40
CA ASP A 919 96.62 18.95 -18.41
C ASP A 919 97.02 20.46 -18.28
N SER A 920 96.17 21.28 -17.64
CA SER A 920 96.40 22.73 -17.43
C SER A 920 95.62 23.34 -16.25
N ALA A 921 96.20 24.33 -15.55
CA ALA A 921 95.60 25.02 -14.40
C ALA A 921 95.58 26.55 -14.57
N CYS A 922 94.56 27.26 -14.08
CA CYS A 922 94.44 28.73 -14.13
C CYS A 922 93.82 29.34 -12.86
N THR A 923 94.04 30.62 -12.57
CA THR A 923 93.41 31.36 -11.45
C THR A 923 93.01 32.80 -11.82
N LEU A 924 92.02 33.36 -11.10
CA LEU A 924 91.44 34.71 -11.22
C LEU A 924 91.62 35.50 -9.90
N ILE A 925 91.82 36.82 -9.98
CA ILE A 925 91.99 37.74 -8.82
C ILE A 925 91.24 39.08 -9.03
N GLU A 926 90.67 39.69 -7.97
CA GLU A 926 89.68 40.81 -7.95
C GLU A 926 90.06 42.02 -7.05
N VAL A 927 89.37 43.18 -7.22
CA VAL A 927 89.62 44.50 -6.56
C VAL A 927 88.31 45.39 -6.50
N ILE A 928 87.71 45.86 -5.35
CA ILE A 928 86.22 46.25 -5.19
C ILE A 928 85.77 47.38 -4.14
N GLY A 929 84.50 47.93 -4.23
CA GLY A 929 83.72 48.96 -3.40
C GLY A 929 82.22 48.73 -2.86
N GLU A 930 81.28 49.74 -2.79
CA GLU A 930 80.09 49.88 -1.81
C GLU A 930 78.56 50.09 -2.29
N LEU A 931 77.58 50.63 -1.46
CA LEU A 931 76.06 50.43 -1.48
C LEU A 931 75.05 51.66 -1.43
N ILE A 932 73.83 51.62 -2.09
CA ILE A 932 72.79 52.73 -2.27
C ILE A 932 71.26 52.31 -2.43
N ILE A 933 70.24 53.08 -1.93
CA ILE A 933 68.74 52.84 -1.95
C ILE A 933 67.89 53.91 -2.76
N PRO A 934 66.76 53.58 -3.46
CA PRO A 934 65.92 54.52 -4.27
C PRO A 934 64.69 55.14 -3.54
N ASN A 935 63.98 56.09 -4.19
CA ASN A 935 62.87 56.87 -3.61
C ASN A 935 61.56 57.00 -4.44
N VAL A 936 61.45 56.39 -5.62
CA VAL A 936 60.23 56.37 -6.46
C VAL A 936 60.24 55.12 -7.36
N PHE A 937 59.06 54.55 -7.66
CA PHE A 937 58.92 53.49 -8.67
C PHE A 937 57.49 53.47 -9.26
N THR A 938 57.29 52.79 -10.39
CA THR A 938 56.13 52.94 -11.27
C THR A 938 55.62 51.59 -11.79
N PRO A 939 54.87 50.81 -10.97
CA PRO A 939 54.34 49.51 -11.37
C PRO A 939 53.20 49.60 -12.39
N ASN A 940 53.56 49.63 -13.67
CA ASN A 940 52.66 49.70 -14.83
C ASN A 940 52.79 48.49 -15.78
N GLY A 941 53.84 47.67 -15.64
CA GLY A 941 54.14 46.47 -16.42
C GLY A 941 55.04 46.67 -17.64
N ASP A 942 55.78 47.78 -17.76
CA ASP A 942 56.65 48.07 -18.92
C ASP A 942 58.07 47.48 -18.86
N GLY A 943 58.45 46.90 -17.72
CA GLY A 943 59.76 46.30 -17.43
C GLY A 943 60.74 47.23 -16.71
N ASN A 944 60.45 48.53 -16.56
CA ASN A 944 61.34 49.52 -15.97
C ASN A 944 60.77 50.10 -14.67
N ASN A 945 61.47 49.91 -13.56
CA ASN A 945 61.02 50.38 -12.23
C ASN A 945 59.62 49.87 -11.84
N ASP A 946 59.20 48.71 -12.36
CA ASP A 946 57.98 48.01 -11.93
C ASP A 946 58.09 47.45 -10.51
N ILE A 947 59.32 47.28 -10.03
CA ILE A 947 59.65 46.78 -8.69
C ILE A 947 60.60 47.75 -7.99
N PHE A 948 60.54 47.78 -6.66
CA PHE A 948 61.33 48.70 -5.84
C PHE A 948 62.76 48.14 -5.57
N TYR A 949 63.77 48.55 -6.36
CA TYR A 949 65.10 47.92 -6.42
C TYR A 949 66.28 48.74 -5.83
N ILE A 950 67.14 48.10 -5.02
CA ILE A 950 68.27 48.70 -4.28
C ILE A 950 69.63 48.23 -4.83
N ARG A 951 70.58 49.15 -5.08
CA ARG A 951 71.90 48.86 -5.69
C ARG A 951 72.98 48.60 -4.64
N GLY A 952 73.78 47.56 -4.85
CA GLY A 952 74.77 47.08 -3.87
C GLY A 952 74.17 46.19 -2.77
N LEU A 953 72.83 46.10 -2.69
CA LEU A 953 72.16 45.11 -1.84
C LEU A 953 72.14 43.75 -2.54
N TYR A 954 72.88 42.78 -2.01
CA TYR A 954 72.95 41.41 -2.51
C TYR A 954 72.32 40.43 -1.50
N GLY A 955 71.26 39.71 -1.89
CA GLY A 955 70.60 38.67 -1.08
C GLY A 955 69.10 38.91 -0.85
N LYS A 956 68.34 37.84 -0.52
CA LYS A 956 66.86 37.86 -0.40
C LYS A 956 66.30 37.85 1.04
N ASN A 957 67.12 37.68 2.08
CA ASN A 957 66.63 37.52 3.46
C ASN A 957 66.47 38.87 4.20
N ASN A 958 65.87 39.86 3.53
CA ASN A 958 65.63 41.19 4.09
C ASN A 958 64.14 41.35 4.42
N LYS A 959 63.74 42.03 5.51
CA LYS A 959 62.31 42.23 5.82
C LYS A 959 61.80 43.58 5.31
N MET A 960 60.59 43.63 4.73
CA MET A 960 59.94 44.83 4.19
C MET A 960 58.48 44.98 4.67
N GLU A 961 58.10 46.17 5.13
CA GLU A 961 56.72 46.53 5.55
C GLU A 961 56.30 47.85 4.90
N ILE A 962 55.04 47.98 4.40
CA ILE A 962 54.60 49.17 3.63
C ILE A 962 53.15 49.61 3.96
N PHE A 963 52.98 50.93 4.14
CA PHE A 963 51.75 51.56 4.66
C PHE A 963 51.22 52.73 3.80
N THR A 964 49.90 52.93 3.77
CA THR A 964 49.24 54.14 3.24
C THR A 964 49.53 55.39 4.08
N ARG A 965 49.32 56.58 3.49
CA ARG A 965 49.40 57.87 4.21
C ARG A 965 48.49 58.01 5.45
N TRP A 966 47.46 57.17 5.60
CA TRP A 966 46.55 57.18 6.74
C TRP A 966 46.89 56.12 7.80
N GLY A 967 48.04 55.45 7.67
CA GLY A 967 48.52 54.44 8.62
C GLY A 967 47.98 53.02 8.40
N GLN A 968 47.05 52.82 7.47
CA GLN A 968 46.60 51.48 7.09
C GLN A 968 47.70 50.76 6.31
N MET A 969 48.14 49.59 6.78
CA MET A 969 49.13 48.74 6.10
C MET A 969 48.56 48.21 4.77
N VAL A 970 49.41 48.13 3.75
CA VAL A 970 49.05 47.54 2.44
C VAL A 970 49.89 46.32 2.07
N TYR A 971 51.17 46.27 2.45
CA TYR A 971 52.05 45.15 2.10
C TYR A 971 53.03 44.79 3.22
N TYR A 972 53.41 43.51 3.26
CA TYR A 972 54.31 42.90 4.23
C TYR A 972 55.03 41.70 3.60
N ASN A 973 56.35 41.59 3.76
CA ASN A 973 57.15 40.42 3.34
C ASN A 973 58.42 40.30 4.23
N GLU A 974 58.71 39.11 4.77
CA GLU A 974 59.91 38.88 5.60
C GLU A 974 61.19 38.53 4.80
N THR A 975 61.06 38.21 3.52
CA THR A 975 62.19 37.86 2.62
C THR A 975 62.11 38.64 1.31
N TYR A 976 62.12 39.96 1.45
CA TYR A 976 62.24 40.95 0.40
C TYR A 976 63.56 40.84 -0.36
N GLY A 977 63.45 40.71 -1.69
CA GLY A 977 64.56 40.51 -2.61
C GLY A 977 64.59 41.50 -3.76
N ASN A 978 64.13 42.75 -3.53
CA ASN A 978 63.84 43.77 -4.55
C ASN A 978 62.72 43.35 -5.52
N ASP A 979 61.55 42.94 -4.98
CA ASP A 979 60.52 42.20 -5.73
C ASP A 979 59.06 42.67 -5.54
N TRP A 980 58.78 43.77 -4.83
CA TRP A 980 57.39 44.25 -4.65
C TRP A 980 56.91 45.16 -5.80
N ASP A 981 55.71 44.86 -6.31
CA ASP A 981 55.07 45.45 -7.50
C ASP A 981 53.94 46.45 -7.18
N GLY A 982 53.82 46.88 -5.93
CA GLY A 982 52.78 47.84 -5.56
C GLY A 982 51.36 47.27 -5.37
N ARG A 983 51.17 45.96 -5.24
CA ARG A 983 49.86 45.38 -4.85
C ARG A 983 49.73 45.23 -3.33
N THR A 984 48.50 45.22 -2.84
CA THR A 984 48.20 44.85 -1.44
C THR A 984 48.53 43.38 -1.19
N SER A 985 48.72 42.99 0.08
CA SER A 985 48.86 41.57 0.46
C SER A 985 47.64 40.69 0.11
N SER A 986 46.48 41.26 -0.21
CA SER A 986 45.32 40.53 -0.77
C SER A 986 45.21 40.62 -2.30
N GLY A 987 46.27 41.03 -2.99
CA GLY A 987 46.37 41.09 -4.46
C GLY A 987 45.68 42.29 -5.14
N LEU A 988 44.85 43.04 -4.39
CA LEU A 988 44.18 44.25 -4.90
C LEU A 988 45.20 45.37 -5.13
N GLU A 989 45.03 46.11 -6.21
CA GLU A 989 45.89 47.24 -6.55
C GLU A 989 45.72 48.41 -5.57
N VAL A 990 46.82 48.86 -4.96
CA VAL A 990 46.82 50.11 -4.19
C VAL A 990 46.72 51.28 -5.16
N SER A 991 45.95 52.31 -4.83
CA SER A 991 45.84 53.51 -5.67
C SER A 991 47.14 54.32 -5.69
N ALA A 992 47.41 55.02 -6.80
CA ALA A 992 48.59 55.87 -6.94
C ALA A 992 48.68 56.91 -5.79
N GLY A 993 49.89 57.09 -5.24
CA GLY A 993 50.12 57.95 -4.08
C GLY A 993 51.42 57.66 -3.34
N THR A 994 51.66 58.39 -2.26
CA THR A 994 52.84 58.22 -1.40
C THR A 994 52.61 57.13 -0.35
N TYR A 995 53.61 56.25 -0.21
CA TYR A 995 53.66 55.13 0.74
C TYR A 995 54.94 55.22 1.56
N TYR A 996 54.94 54.56 2.72
CA TYR A 996 56.06 54.56 3.67
C TYR A 996 56.54 53.14 3.91
N PHE A 997 57.86 52.96 4.02
CA PHE A 997 58.51 51.64 4.12
C PHE A 997 59.49 51.51 5.29
N ILE A 998 59.66 50.26 5.73
CA ILE A 998 60.66 49.82 6.68
C ILE A 998 61.38 48.61 6.08
N LEU A 999 62.69 48.70 5.87
CA LEU A 999 63.57 47.64 5.37
C LEU A 999 64.56 47.21 6.46
N LYS A 1000 64.71 45.92 6.72
CA LYS A 1000 65.82 45.36 7.52
C LYS A 1000 66.70 44.46 6.67
N THR A 1001 67.99 44.77 6.58
CA THR A 1001 68.97 43.98 5.83
C THR A 1001 69.52 42.80 6.65
N THR A 1002 70.11 41.81 5.98
CA THR A 1002 70.65 40.59 6.61
C THR A 1002 71.75 40.81 7.66
N ASP A 1003 72.45 41.95 7.60
CA ASP A 1003 73.42 42.38 8.64
C ASP A 1003 72.74 42.99 9.89
N GLY A 1004 71.40 42.99 9.94
CA GLY A 1004 70.60 43.49 11.06
C GLY A 1004 70.33 44.99 11.05
N LYS A 1005 70.84 45.75 10.06
CA LYS A 1005 70.57 47.18 9.94
C LYS A 1005 69.14 47.45 9.44
N GLU A 1006 68.55 48.53 9.94
CA GLU A 1006 67.20 48.96 9.61
C GLU A 1006 67.24 50.33 8.92
N TYR A 1007 66.63 50.40 7.74
CA TYR A 1007 66.49 51.59 6.91
C TYR A 1007 65.01 51.89 6.72
N THR A 1008 64.58 53.11 7.00
CA THR A 1008 63.17 53.53 6.87
C THR A 1008 63.05 54.75 5.98
N GLY A 1009 61.91 54.92 5.31
CA GLY A 1009 61.71 56.04 4.42
C GLY A 1009 60.33 56.09 3.77
N SER A 1010 60.18 56.98 2.81
CA SER A 1010 58.99 57.09 1.96
C SER A 1010 59.37 57.03 0.49
N PHE A 1011 58.53 56.38 -0.32
CA PHE A 1011 58.59 56.50 -1.77
C PHE A 1011 57.22 56.91 -2.31
N THR A 1012 57.20 57.42 -3.53
CA THR A 1012 55.94 57.62 -4.27
C THR A 1012 55.74 56.47 -5.25
N LEU A 1013 54.51 55.93 -5.29
CA LEU A 1013 54.06 54.96 -6.27
C LEU A 1013 53.13 55.65 -7.24
N LEU A 1014 53.44 55.57 -8.53
CA LEU A 1014 52.60 56.06 -9.62
C LEU A 1014 52.12 54.88 -10.47
N ARG A 1015 50.93 54.99 -11.07
CA ARG A 1015 50.39 54.09 -12.09
C ARG A 1015 49.87 54.92 -13.26
#